data_AF-A0A409WPU2-F1
#
_entry.id   AF-A0A409WPU2-F1
#
_cell.length_a   1.000
_cell.length_b   1.000
_cell.length_c   1.000
_cell.angle_alpha   90.00
_cell.angle_beta   90.00
_cell.angle_gamma   90.00
#
_symmetry.space_group_name_H-M   'P 1'
#
loop_
_entity.id
_entity.type
_entity.pdbx_description
1 polymer ?
#
loop_
_entity_poly.entity_id
_entity_poly.type
_entity_poly.pdbx_seq_one_letter_code
_entity_poly.pdbx_strand_id
1 'polypeptide(L)'
;MDIQEILSYLQPLNGSLGVQNATADIHILSGSFRSLSLFLLVFSPSRRSLSHLESVPAYGPHQYLAANRFKDRIYTTSWALPPTLSSWCVERSELAPWRVTHINTVPITATSSYVTIPQPYSHAYSVGGPTGESHLIDVATGAFKHKTQQLLFVPEEHLEAADKTRLALRYGSHGIEFTPSGQHAFVPVLGTNSIEMYTRDSTSGQLSHLTSVLSPRGLNSNDGPRHIKIHPNGKVLYSVTEHSNLVDAYRILPDGLEHISSCSLLPAGIPNPATINPKDHFRGDTLMFPPSTPSSPTPRVLITTTRGSSARLRGWLSVFPLNEDGYFAAVPVEGSHPPGTGDNEAQRFQTPTSGGKANAIDIISKNRDDHEAGLWILLTDDDDATASPSGTGAVRVLEWDGWGKGGVKIVDEWPSTKDIERFTAECQIRAILSGGSSSANIISHAGKYSQWASSDMLFAHNLFLIALLSAIKAAVAHHEPKTDHELEVQRALQAAAYHCAPAVESFTAARKRSWAQRVLAGNPHLPGHQHLFSSDAYADLADSPHSEHHSAADAHDDDETFMKCTPISDTHIQNNTCVLAPEVTEGPYYHTEGHPIRQNIAELQDGLLLLLDIGVIDVETCQPLPNVLVDIWQANATGSGAGHPVPHPHLTNEQPATEGRRRGLLSAFPRTVQEESWLRGAWPTDKNGVVQFTSIYPGYYTGRATHIHTKVFPEWTPLPNNEGFKAGRLSHTGQFFFDEELNMVVDKMYPYITNPIKDIRGRTHNWQDSLNIFHDSHGAEGKYNPVFKVHLLGGVVSQGLVAYITMGVNASASYDNFWKG
;
A
#
# COMPACT_ATOMS: atom_id res chain seq x y z
N MET A 1 6.47 -6.95 -8.54
CA MET A 1 5.41 -7.37 -9.44
C MET A 1 6.09 -8.36 -10.34
N ASP A 2 5.89 -9.63 -10.04
CA ASP A 2 6.06 -10.72 -10.99
C ASP A 2 4.67 -11.20 -11.38
N ILE A 3 4.58 -11.85 -12.54
CA ILE A 3 3.37 -12.50 -13.02
C ILE A 3 3.57 -14.01 -12.90
N GLN A 4 2.49 -14.75 -12.68
CA GLN A 4 2.46 -16.12 -13.16
C GLN A 4 1.25 -16.37 -14.06
N GLU A 5 1.53 -16.95 -15.24
CA GLU A 5 0.55 -17.63 -16.08
C GLU A 5 -0.18 -18.66 -15.21
N ILE A 6 -1.52 -18.61 -15.18
CA ILE A 6 -2.36 -19.53 -14.39
C ILE A 6 -2.79 -20.79 -15.19
N LEU A 7 -2.03 -21.06 -16.27
CA LEU A 7 -2.18 -22.06 -17.34
C LEU A 7 -3.01 -21.64 -18.55
N SER A 8 -2.40 -21.93 -19.68
CA SER A 8 -3.03 -22.31 -20.94
C SER A 8 -3.50 -23.79 -20.93
N TYR A 9 -4.72 -23.99 -21.48
CA TYR A 9 -5.50 -25.23 -21.69
C TYR A 9 -6.45 -25.74 -20.58
N LEU A 10 -7.75 -25.64 -20.87
CA LEU A 10 -8.69 -26.76 -20.79
C LEU A 10 -8.51 -27.61 -22.06
N GLN A 11 -8.26 -28.92 -21.97
CA GLN A 11 -8.54 -29.82 -23.10
C GLN A 11 -10.04 -30.14 -23.10
N PRO A 12 -10.72 -30.08 -24.27
CA PRO A 12 -12.14 -30.43 -24.32
C PRO A 12 -12.34 -31.92 -24.03
N LEU A 13 -13.09 -32.22 -22.97
CA LEU A 13 -13.63 -33.54 -22.71
C LEU A 13 -14.79 -33.84 -23.67
N ASN A 14 -14.46 -34.24 -24.91
CA ASN A 14 -15.10 -35.36 -25.62
C ASN A 14 -14.62 -35.47 -27.07
N GLY A 15 -14.37 -36.71 -27.51
CA GLY A 15 -14.06 -37.00 -28.90
C GLY A 15 -15.31 -37.06 -29.77
N SER A 16 -15.66 -35.96 -30.45
CA SER A 16 -16.44 -36.01 -31.69
C SER A 16 -16.33 -34.73 -32.52
N LEU A 17 -15.98 -34.89 -33.81
CA LEU A 17 -16.26 -33.96 -34.92
C LEU A 17 -15.57 -32.57 -34.90
N GLY A 18 -14.27 -32.58 -35.18
CA GLY A 18 -13.73 -31.86 -36.35
C GLY A 18 -13.89 -30.34 -36.46
N VAL A 19 -13.16 -29.59 -35.64
CA VAL A 19 -12.69 -28.23 -35.97
C VAL A 19 -11.20 -28.12 -35.61
N GLN A 20 -10.34 -27.73 -36.55
CA GLN A 20 -8.90 -27.52 -36.30
C GLN A 20 -8.59 -26.04 -36.00
N ASN A 21 -7.57 -25.83 -35.15
CA ASN A 21 -6.77 -24.61 -35.01
C ASN A 21 -7.49 -23.29 -34.69
N ALA A 22 -7.99 -23.17 -33.46
CA ALA A 22 -8.01 -21.88 -32.75
C ALA A 22 -7.06 -21.97 -31.54
N THR A 23 -6.12 -21.02 -31.42
CA THR A 23 -5.27 -20.92 -30.22
C THR A 23 -6.10 -20.40 -29.05
N ALA A 24 -6.17 -21.19 -27.98
CA ALA A 24 -6.98 -20.88 -26.80
C ALA A 24 -6.50 -19.61 -26.08
N ASP A 25 -7.44 -18.89 -25.48
CA ASP A 25 -7.17 -17.70 -24.68
C ASP A 25 -6.43 -18.06 -23.37
N ILE A 26 -5.46 -17.23 -23.01
CA ILE A 26 -4.50 -17.43 -21.92
C ILE A 26 -4.90 -16.54 -20.74
N HIS A 27 -5.15 -17.14 -19.58
CA HIS A 27 -5.48 -16.42 -18.36
C HIS A 27 -4.21 -16.12 -17.54
N ILE A 28 -4.10 -14.88 -17.10
CA ILE A 28 -2.91 -14.29 -16.47
C ILE A 28 -3.35 -13.68 -15.14
N LEU A 29 -2.68 -14.00 -14.04
CA LEU A 29 -2.88 -13.28 -12.77
C LEU A 29 -1.64 -12.46 -12.47
N SER A 30 -1.84 -11.15 -12.28
CA SER A 30 -0.78 -10.21 -11.93
C SER A 30 -0.96 -9.70 -10.50
N GLY A 31 0.14 -9.61 -9.77
CA GLY A 31 0.21 -8.77 -8.57
C GLY A 31 0.30 -7.28 -8.92
N SER A 32 0.43 -6.43 -7.91
CA SER A 32 0.83 -5.03 -8.07
C SER A 32 1.61 -4.53 -6.86
N PHE A 33 2.63 -3.70 -7.07
CA PHE A 33 3.30 -2.93 -6.00
C PHE A 33 2.55 -1.66 -5.60
N ARG A 34 1.50 -1.29 -6.36
CA ARG A 34 0.80 0.00 -6.33
C ARG A 34 -0.69 -0.14 -6.01
N SER A 35 -1.22 -1.37 -6.05
CA SER A 35 -2.59 -1.71 -5.70
C SER A 35 -2.60 -2.92 -4.79
N LEU A 36 -3.71 -3.06 -4.09
CA LEU A 36 -3.97 -4.08 -3.08
C LEU A 36 -4.68 -5.29 -3.69
N SER A 37 -5.11 -5.19 -4.95
CA SER A 37 -5.77 -6.27 -5.68
C SER A 37 -4.78 -7.14 -6.46
N LEU A 38 -5.22 -8.36 -6.79
CA LEU A 38 -4.67 -9.16 -7.89
C LEU A 38 -5.51 -8.89 -9.15
N PHE A 39 -4.90 -8.99 -10.33
CA PHE A 39 -5.54 -8.65 -11.60
C PHE A 39 -5.60 -9.86 -12.51
N LEU A 40 -6.81 -10.35 -12.74
CA LEU A 40 -7.08 -11.43 -13.68
C LEU A 40 -7.26 -10.82 -15.07
N LEU A 41 -6.34 -11.13 -15.97
CA LEU A 41 -6.32 -10.69 -17.35
C LEU A 41 -6.45 -11.89 -18.29
N VAL A 42 -6.89 -11.63 -19.51
CA VAL A 42 -6.99 -12.61 -20.59
C VAL A 42 -6.23 -12.08 -21.80
N PHE A 43 -5.21 -12.81 -22.24
CA PHE A 43 -4.55 -12.60 -23.53
C PHE A 43 -5.07 -13.59 -24.55
N SER A 44 -5.50 -13.11 -25.71
CA SER A 44 -5.96 -13.95 -26.81
C SER A 44 -4.89 -13.98 -27.91
N PRO A 45 -4.14 -15.09 -28.10
CA PRO A 45 -3.07 -15.14 -29.09
C PRO A 45 -3.56 -14.99 -30.54
N SER A 46 -4.79 -15.43 -30.83
CA SER A 46 -5.43 -15.32 -32.14
C SER A 46 -5.86 -13.89 -32.46
N ARG A 47 -6.42 -13.16 -31.48
CA ARG A 47 -6.79 -11.74 -31.61
C ARG A 47 -5.62 -10.79 -31.38
N ARG A 48 -4.52 -11.30 -30.80
CA ARG A 48 -3.34 -10.55 -30.34
C ARG A 48 -3.71 -9.40 -29.39
N SER A 49 -4.66 -9.66 -28.49
CA SER A 49 -5.25 -8.66 -27.59
C SER A 49 -5.17 -9.09 -26.13
N LEU A 50 -4.80 -8.18 -25.22
CA LEU A 50 -4.83 -8.33 -23.77
C LEU A 50 -6.02 -7.54 -23.21
N SER A 51 -6.82 -8.16 -22.34
CA SER A 51 -7.97 -7.52 -21.71
C SER A 51 -8.07 -7.86 -20.22
N HIS A 52 -8.49 -6.90 -19.40
CA HIS A 52 -8.82 -7.13 -18.00
C HIS A 52 -10.17 -7.82 -17.85
N LEU A 53 -10.24 -8.79 -16.92
CA LEU A 53 -11.44 -9.57 -16.61
C LEU A 53 -11.94 -9.26 -15.20
N GLU A 54 -11.08 -9.30 -14.19
CA GLU A 54 -11.45 -9.08 -12.79
C GLU A 54 -10.30 -8.43 -11.98
N SER A 55 -10.66 -7.54 -11.06
CA SER A 55 -9.78 -7.04 -9.99
C SER A 55 -10.17 -7.73 -8.68
N VAL A 56 -9.36 -8.67 -8.22
CA VAL A 56 -9.62 -9.51 -7.06
C VAL A 56 -9.09 -8.80 -5.81
N PRO A 57 -9.93 -8.40 -4.84
CA PRO A 57 -9.47 -7.72 -3.63
C PRO A 57 -8.48 -8.61 -2.84
N ALA A 58 -7.37 -8.04 -2.39
CA ALA A 58 -6.33 -8.81 -1.72
C ALA A 58 -5.59 -8.04 -0.61
N TYR A 59 -4.71 -8.77 0.08
CA TYR A 59 -4.23 -8.43 1.43
C TYR A 59 -2.87 -7.71 1.40
N GLY A 60 -2.71 -6.73 0.50
CA GLY A 60 -1.50 -5.91 0.40
C GLY A 60 -0.94 -5.82 -1.04
N PRO A 61 0.16 -5.07 -1.26
CA PRO A 61 0.82 -5.03 -2.56
C PRO A 61 1.60 -6.32 -2.84
N HIS A 62 1.22 -7.06 -3.88
CA HIS A 62 1.77 -8.38 -4.18
C HIS A 62 3.07 -8.31 -4.99
N GLN A 63 4.14 -8.92 -4.46
CA GLN A 63 5.47 -8.89 -5.11
C GLN A 63 5.56 -9.91 -6.23
N TYR A 64 5.17 -11.14 -5.87
CA TYR A 64 5.62 -12.38 -6.46
C TYR A 64 4.48 -13.38 -6.27
N LEU A 65 4.21 -14.13 -7.33
CA LEU A 65 3.20 -15.17 -7.36
C LEU A 65 3.93 -16.49 -7.61
N ALA A 66 3.44 -17.58 -7.04
CA ALA A 66 3.90 -18.92 -7.35
C ALA A 66 2.73 -19.90 -7.39
N ALA A 67 2.63 -20.67 -8.46
CA ALA A 67 1.55 -21.62 -8.68
C ALA A 67 1.97 -23.06 -8.34
N ASN A 68 1.01 -23.89 -7.91
CA ASN A 68 1.21 -25.34 -7.89
C ASN A 68 1.26 -25.91 -9.33
N ARG A 69 1.60 -27.19 -9.50
CA ARG A 69 1.75 -27.82 -10.84
C ARG A 69 0.50 -27.71 -11.73
N PHE A 70 -0.69 -27.78 -11.14
CA PHE A 70 -1.97 -27.68 -11.86
C PHE A 70 -2.44 -26.22 -12.04
N LYS A 71 -1.71 -25.27 -11.46
CA LYS A 71 -1.98 -23.83 -11.35
C LYS A 71 -3.42 -23.48 -10.93
N ASP A 72 -4.02 -24.34 -10.11
CA ASP A 72 -5.31 -24.14 -9.46
C ASP A 72 -5.15 -23.65 -8.00
N ARG A 73 -3.90 -23.62 -7.49
CA ARG A 73 -3.51 -22.96 -6.23
C ARG A 73 -2.36 -22.00 -6.48
N ILE A 74 -2.51 -20.78 -5.96
CA ILE A 74 -1.53 -19.69 -6.09
C ILE A 74 -1.12 -19.22 -4.70
N TYR A 75 0.17 -18.94 -4.54
CA TYR A 75 0.81 -18.44 -3.33
C TYR A 75 1.44 -17.10 -3.62
N THR A 76 1.23 -16.13 -2.75
CA THR A 76 1.62 -14.74 -3.03
C THR A 76 2.33 -14.11 -1.84
N THR A 77 3.46 -13.46 -2.10
CA THR A 77 4.09 -12.56 -1.13
C THR A 77 3.40 -11.20 -1.14
N SER A 78 3.27 -10.57 0.03
CA SER A 78 2.65 -9.25 0.16
C SER A 78 3.55 -8.28 0.92
N TRP A 79 3.49 -6.99 0.56
CA TRP A 79 3.97 -5.89 1.40
C TRP A 79 2.94 -5.49 2.47
N ALA A 80 2.28 -6.49 3.05
CA ALA A 80 1.47 -6.35 4.25
C ALA A 80 2.30 -5.82 5.42
N LEU A 81 1.62 -5.12 6.34
CA LEU A 81 2.12 -4.80 7.66
C LEU A 81 1.03 -5.23 8.66
N PRO A 82 1.30 -6.22 9.55
CA PRO A 82 2.49 -7.08 9.61
C PRO A 82 2.75 -7.87 8.31
N PRO A 83 4.00 -8.29 8.02
CA PRO A 83 4.32 -9.08 6.84
C PRO A 83 3.56 -10.41 6.76
N THR A 84 3.04 -10.76 5.57
CA THR A 84 2.29 -12.02 5.37
C THR A 84 2.48 -12.67 3.99
N LEU A 85 2.22 -13.97 3.93
CA LEU A 85 1.95 -14.71 2.69
C LEU A 85 0.45 -15.03 2.58
N SER A 86 -0.10 -15.04 1.37
CA SER A 86 -1.50 -15.43 1.12
C SER A 86 -1.60 -16.56 0.10
N SER A 87 -2.54 -17.48 0.30
CA SER A 87 -2.86 -18.57 -0.62
C SER A 87 -4.25 -18.40 -1.23
N TRP A 88 -4.41 -18.84 -2.47
CA TRP A 88 -5.58 -18.57 -3.31
C TRP A 88 -5.96 -19.80 -4.14
N CYS A 89 -7.25 -19.99 -4.35
CA CYS A 89 -7.81 -20.99 -5.26
C CYS A 89 -8.20 -20.31 -6.58
N VAL A 90 -8.05 -21.04 -7.69
CA VAL A 90 -8.54 -20.63 -9.01
C VAL A 90 -9.61 -21.60 -9.47
N GLU A 91 -10.86 -21.13 -9.45
CA GLU A 91 -12.01 -21.86 -9.94
C GLU A 91 -12.15 -21.62 -11.45
N ARG A 92 -11.93 -22.68 -12.24
CA ARG A 92 -12.07 -22.65 -13.70
C ARG A 92 -13.45 -23.16 -14.11
N SER A 93 -14.06 -22.52 -15.10
CA SER A 93 -15.35 -22.95 -15.66
C SER A 93 -15.38 -22.73 -17.18
N GLU A 94 -16.12 -23.59 -17.88
CA GLU A 94 -16.45 -23.45 -19.30
C GLU A 94 -17.73 -22.62 -19.53
N LEU A 95 -18.58 -22.51 -18.49
CA LEU A 95 -19.92 -21.91 -18.56
C LEU A 95 -20.06 -20.62 -17.73
N ALA A 96 -19.04 -20.26 -16.96
CA ALA A 96 -18.99 -19.08 -16.10
C ALA A 96 -17.59 -18.45 -16.13
N PRO A 97 -17.44 -17.16 -15.78
CA PRO A 97 -16.13 -16.54 -15.62
C PRO A 97 -15.26 -17.31 -14.62
N TRP A 98 -13.96 -17.34 -14.86
CA TRP A 98 -13.00 -17.84 -13.87
C TRP A 98 -13.01 -16.94 -12.64
N ARG A 99 -12.85 -17.53 -11.46
CA ARG A 99 -12.84 -16.81 -10.18
C ARG A 99 -11.58 -17.13 -9.40
N VAL A 100 -11.00 -16.12 -8.77
CA VAL A 100 -9.90 -16.30 -7.81
C VAL A 100 -10.44 -16.03 -6.41
N THR A 101 -10.37 -17.02 -5.52
CA THR A 101 -10.82 -16.91 -4.13
C THR A 101 -9.65 -17.01 -3.16
N HIS A 102 -9.70 -16.24 -2.09
CA HIS A 102 -8.74 -16.35 -1.00
C HIS A 102 -8.97 -17.65 -0.21
N ILE A 103 -7.88 -18.33 0.18
CA ILE A 103 -7.94 -19.51 1.03
C ILE A 103 -7.54 -19.13 2.46
N ASN A 104 -6.29 -18.68 2.65
CA ASN A 104 -5.81 -18.17 3.93
C ASN A 104 -4.56 -17.30 3.81
N THR A 105 -4.18 -16.67 4.91
CA THR A 105 -2.98 -15.84 5.07
C THR A 105 -2.23 -16.26 6.31
N VAL A 106 -0.89 -16.27 6.25
CA VAL A 106 -0.01 -16.58 7.40
C VAL A 106 1.01 -15.46 7.64
N PRO A 107 1.33 -15.13 8.91
CA PRO A 107 2.31 -14.12 9.24
C PRO A 107 3.74 -14.64 9.04
N ILE A 108 4.62 -13.77 8.55
CA ILE A 108 6.05 -14.02 8.37
C ILE A 108 6.87 -12.96 9.12
N THR A 109 8.11 -13.29 9.48
CA THR A 109 8.94 -12.47 10.37
C THR A 109 9.46 -11.21 9.70
N ALA A 110 9.76 -11.26 8.39
CA ALA A 110 10.12 -10.10 7.59
C ALA A 110 9.43 -10.12 6.24
N THR A 111 9.38 -8.95 5.60
CA THR A 111 8.78 -8.74 4.28
C THR A 111 9.49 -9.61 3.22
N SER A 112 8.78 -10.64 2.72
CA SER A 112 9.29 -11.52 1.67
C SER A 112 9.15 -10.89 0.27
N SER A 113 10.14 -11.09 -0.59
CA SER A 113 10.11 -10.73 -2.03
C SER A 113 9.78 -11.90 -2.95
N TYR A 114 9.93 -13.14 -2.49
CA TYR A 114 9.90 -14.35 -3.32
C TYR A 114 9.18 -15.49 -2.61
N VAL A 115 8.39 -16.27 -3.35
CA VAL A 115 7.79 -17.53 -2.85
C VAL A 115 7.91 -18.60 -3.93
N THR A 116 8.15 -19.86 -3.54
CA THR A 116 8.21 -21.01 -4.46
C THR A 116 7.72 -22.29 -3.77
N ILE A 117 7.30 -23.27 -4.58
CA ILE A 117 6.71 -24.54 -4.13
C ILE A 117 7.40 -25.69 -4.87
N PRO A 118 8.58 -26.14 -4.42
CA PRO A 118 9.31 -27.24 -5.05
C PRO A 118 8.57 -28.57 -4.85
N GLN A 119 8.90 -29.57 -5.67
CA GLN A 119 8.37 -30.91 -5.48
C GLN A 119 9.04 -31.63 -4.28
N PRO A 120 8.33 -32.52 -3.56
CA PRO A 120 6.89 -32.79 -3.67
C PRO A 120 6.06 -31.60 -3.17
N TYR A 121 4.90 -31.37 -3.78
CA TYR A 121 3.91 -30.35 -3.36
C TYR A 121 3.47 -30.61 -1.92
N SER A 122 4.11 -29.92 -0.97
CA SER A 122 4.03 -30.19 0.47
C SER A 122 4.47 -29.00 1.31
N HIS A 123 5.42 -28.20 0.83
CA HIS A 123 5.98 -27.07 1.54
C HIS A 123 6.16 -25.88 0.58
N ALA A 124 5.80 -24.69 1.05
CA ALA A 124 6.12 -23.43 0.39
C ALA A 124 7.33 -22.80 1.09
N TYR A 125 8.21 -22.17 0.30
CA TYR A 125 9.40 -21.50 0.78
C TYR A 125 9.35 -20.04 0.35
N SER A 126 9.58 -19.13 1.28
CA SER A 126 9.58 -17.69 1.03
C SER A 126 10.82 -17.05 1.61
N VAL A 127 11.42 -16.09 0.90
CA VAL A 127 12.57 -15.33 1.43
C VAL A 127 12.41 -13.84 1.20
N GLY A 128 13.09 -13.03 2.01
CA GLY A 128 13.24 -11.59 1.78
C GLY A 128 13.92 -10.91 2.95
N GLY A 129 14.91 -10.06 2.65
CA GLY A 129 15.60 -9.28 3.67
C GLY A 129 16.38 -10.19 4.63
N PRO A 130 16.24 -10.02 5.96
CA PRO A 130 17.03 -10.74 6.95
C PRO A 130 16.60 -12.20 7.17
N THR A 131 15.45 -12.65 6.64
CA THR A 131 14.91 -13.99 6.92
C THR A 131 14.40 -14.73 5.69
N GLY A 132 14.41 -16.05 5.79
CA GLY A 132 13.68 -16.97 4.93
C GLY A 132 12.81 -17.90 5.77
N GLU A 133 11.79 -18.51 5.20
CA GLU A 133 10.83 -19.33 5.95
C GLU A 133 10.29 -20.47 5.08
N SER A 134 10.00 -21.61 5.71
CA SER A 134 9.22 -22.69 5.11
C SER A 134 7.91 -22.89 5.88
N HIS A 135 6.85 -23.17 5.15
CA HIS A 135 5.52 -23.46 5.67
C HIS A 135 5.00 -24.75 5.07
N LEU A 136 4.39 -25.60 5.90
CA LEU A 136 3.67 -26.78 5.43
C LEU A 136 2.42 -26.35 4.64
N ILE A 137 2.07 -27.07 3.58
CA ILE A 137 0.87 -26.86 2.75
C ILE A 137 -0.15 -27.95 3.07
N ASP A 138 -1.42 -27.58 3.20
CA ASP A 138 -2.51 -28.55 3.06
C ASP A 138 -2.65 -28.98 1.60
N VAL A 139 -2.28 -30.21 1.28
CA VAL A 139 -2.27 -30.67 -0.13
C VAL A 139 -3.66 -30.79 -0.76
N ALA A 140 -4.74 -30.83 0.03
CA ALA A 140 -6.11 -30.92 -0.46
C ALA A 140 -6.72 -29.53 -0.68
N THR A 141 -6.59 -28.63 0.31
CA THR A 141 -7.17 -27.28 0.20
C THR A 141 -6.24 -26.29 -0.48
N GLY A 142 -4.93 -26.50 -0.43
CA GLY A 142 -3.88 -25.56 -0.84
C GLY A 142 -3.50 -24.55 0.24
N ALA A 143 -4.15 -24.55 1.41
CA ALA A 143 -3.90 -23.60 2.50
C ALA A 143 -2.47 -23.69 3.05
N PHE A 144 -1.91 -22.57 3.49
CA PHE A 144 -0.74 -22.59 4.38
C PHE A 144 -1.12 -23.16 5.75
N LYS A 145 -0.23 -23.97 6.34
CA LYS A 145 -0.28 -24.38 7.75
C LYS A 145 0.79 -23.62 8.56
N HIS A 146 1.21 -24.19 9.68
CA HIS A 146 2.26 -23.60 10.53
C HIS A 146 3.59 -23.46 9.79
N LYS A 147 4.39 -22.47 10.24
CA LYS A 147 5.79 -22.31 9.86
C LYS A 147 6.58 -23.52 10.35
N THR A 148 7.26 -24.21 9.45
CA THR A 148 8.09 -25.40 9.74
C THR A 148 9.56 -25.04 9.98
N GLN A 149 10.04 -23.93 9.42
CA GLN A 149 11.40 -23.46 9.62
C GLN A 149 11.51 -21.94 9.41
N GLN A 150 12.44 -21.31 10.12
CA GLN A 150 12.95 -19.98 9.81
C GLN A 150 14.46 -20.07 9.51
N LEU A 151 14.88 -19.39 8.45
CA LEU A 151 16.25 -19.21 8.00
C LEU A 151 16.68 -17.78 8.33
N LEU A 152 17.93 -17.59 8.71
CA LEU A 152 18.48 -16.28 9.03
C LEU A 152 19.60 -15.93 8.05
N PHE A 153 19.56 -14.70 7.53
CA PHE A 153 20.62 -14.10 6.69
C PHE A 153 21.34 -12.97 7.42
N VAL A 154 21.12 -12.88 8.73
CA VAL A 154 21.80 -12.01 9.71
C VAL A 154 22.08 -12.85 10.96
N PRO A 155 23.08 -12.49 11.79
CA PRO A 155 23.26 -13.12 13.10
C PRO A 155 21.97 -13.05 13.94
N GLU A 156 21.70 -14.08 14.74
CA GLU A 156 20.44 -14.24 15.48
C GLU A 156 20.24 -13.10 16.49
N GLU A 157 21.31 -12.68 17.16
CA GLU A 157 21.37 -11.53 18.07
C GLU A 157 21.06 -10.19 17.39
N HIS A 158 21.19 -10.11 16.05
CA HIS A 158 20.85 -8.92 15.27
C HIS A 158 19.45 -8.97 14.67
N LEU A 159 18.75 -10.11 14.72
CA LEU A 159 17.42 -10.27 14.10
C LEU A 159 16.39 -9.30 14.69
N GLU A 160 16.42 -9.03 15.99
CA GLU A 160 15.47 -8.11 16.64
C GLU A 160 15.61 -6.68 16.10
N ALA A 161 16.85 -6.18 16.00
CA ALA A 161 17.18 -4.87 15.47
C ALA A 161 17.13 -4.77 13.93
N ALA A 162 17.15 -5.90 13.22
CA ALA A 162 17.12 -5.91 11.76
C ALA A 162 15.82 -5.31 11.20
N ASP A 163 15.95 -4.54 10.12
CA ASP A 163 14.85 -4.05 9.31
C ASP A 163 14.06 -5.23 8.72
N LYS A 164 12.77 -5.31 9.07
CA LYS A 164 11.83 -6.34 8.62
C LYS A 164 10.92 -5.84 7.49
N THR A 165 11.11 -4.60 7.05
CA THR A 165 10.30 -3.96 6.01
C THR A 165 10.82 -4.31 4.61
N ARG A 166 10.08 -3.88 3.60
CA ARG A 166 10.49 -3.92 2.19
C ARG A 166 11.82 -3.23 1.86
N LEU A 167 12.36 -2.38 2.74
CA LEU A 167 13.67 -1.74 2.51
C LEU A 167 14.82 -2.76 2.59
N ALA A 168 14.70 -3.76 3.47
CA ALA A 168 15.65 -4.86 3.62
C ALA A 168 15.86 -5.68 2.34
N LEU A 169 14.88 -5.72 1.44
CA LEU A 169 15.01 -6.36 0.12
C LEU A 169 16.12 -5.74 -0.74
N ARG A 170 16.57 -4.51 -0.45
CA ARG A 170 17.66 -3.85 -1.19
C ARG A 170 19.06 -4.33 -0.79
N TYR A 171 19.18 -5.12 0.26
CA TYR A 171 20.47 -5.54 0.85
C TYR A 171 20.41 -6.89 1.60
N GLY A 172 19.32 -7.65 1.51
CA GLY A 172 19.19 -8.98 2.13
C GLY A 172 18.98 -10.08 1.11
N SER A 173 18.37 -11.18 1.53
CA SER A 173 17.89 -12.23 0.62
C SER A 173 16.80 -11.70 -0.32
N HIS A 174 16.74 -12.23 -1.55
CA HIS A 174 15.73 -11.77 -2.52
C HIS A 174 15.07 -12.87 -3.38
N GLY A 175 15.61 -14.09 -3.44
CA GLY A 175 15.01 -15.21 -4.17
C GLY A 175 15.32 -16.57 -3.55
N ILE A 176 14.59 -17.62 -3.93
CA ILE A 176 14.99 -18.99 -3.58
C ILE A 176 14.67 -19.94 -4.73
N GLU A 177 15.63 -20.78 -5.10
CA GLU A 177 15.47 -21.76 -6.17
C GLU A 177 15.94 -23.15 -5.77
N PHE A 178 15.34 -24.16 -6.40
CA PHE A 178 15.61 -25.57 -6.12
C PHE A 178 16.12 -26.29 -7.36
N THR A 179 17.07 -27.20 -7.15
CA THR A 179 17.44 -28.20 -8.17
C THR A 179 16.21 -28.98 -8.64
N PRO A 180 16.19 -29.49 -9.89
CA PRO A 180 15.09 -30.33 -10.39
C PRO A 180 14.82 -31.59 -9.55
N SER A 181 15.83 -32.10 -8.84
CA SER A 181 15.70 -33.21 -7.88
C SER A 181 15.08 -32.80 -6.53
N GLY A 182 14.98 -31.51 -6.25
CA GLY A 182 14.48 -30.94 -4.99
C GLY A 182 15.41 -31.11 -3.80
N GLN A 183 16.66 -31.57 -4.01
CA GLN A 183 17.63 -31.91 -2.95
C GLN A 183 18.52 -30.75 -2.51
N HIS A 184 18.81 -29.81 -3.41
CA HIS A 184 19.55 -28.59 -3.08
C HIS A 184 18.71 -27.34 -3.35
N ALA A 185 18.87 -26.34 -2.48
CA ALA A 185 18.26 -25.03 -2.57
C ALA A 185 19.34 -23.93 -2.58
N PHE A 186 19.07 -22.81 -3.24
CA PHE A 186 19.99 -21.68 -3.37
C PHE A 186 19.27 -20.36 -3.10
N VAL A 187 19.86 -19.52 -2.25
CA VAL A 187 19.36 -18.19 -1.90
C VAL A 187 20.43 -17.15 -2.22
N PRO A 188 20.23 -16.28 -3.24
CA PRO A 188 21.07 -15.10 -3.42
C PRO A 188 20.77 -14.06 -2.33
N VAL A 189 21.82 -13.51 -1.74
CA VAL A 189 21.76 -12.51 -0.67
C VAL A 189 22.60 -11.29 -1.09
N LEU A 190 21.95 -10.13 -1.24
CA LEU A 190 22.57 -8.95 -1.82
C LEU A 190 23.67 -8.38 -0.91
N GLY A 191 23.40 -8.23 0.40
CA GLY A 191 24.29 -7.52 1.33
C GLY A 191 25.53 -8.31 1.78
N THR A 192 25.46 -9.63 1.80
CA THR A 192 26.63 -10.51 1.95
C THR A 192 27.31 -10.79 0.61
N ASN A 193 26.72 -10.32 -0.50
CA ASN A 193 27.23 -10.47 -1.87
C ASN A 193 27.51 -11.95 -2.21
N SER A 194 26.60 -12.83 -1.81
CA SER A 194 26.77 -14.29 -1.81
C SER A 194 25.53 -15.05 -2.32
N ILE A 195 25.74 -16.33 -2.61
CA ILE A 195 24.70 -17.33 -2.86
C ILE A 195 24.83 -18.40 -1.77
N GLU A 196 23.83 -18.48 -0.91
CA GLU A 196 23.75 -19.46 0.17
C GLU A 196 23.17 -20.77 -0.37
N MET A 197 23.91 -21.86 -0.21
CA MET A 197 23.52 -23.21 -0.65
C MET A 197 23.05 -24.04 0.54
N TYR A 198 21.97 -24.79 0.35
CA TYR A 198 21.36 -25.67 1.34
C TYR A 198 21.14 -27.06 0.76
N THR A 199 21.18 -28.08 1.63
CA THR A 199 20.52 -29.38 1.37
C THR A 199 19.08 -29.31 1.86
N ARG A 200 18.17 -30.06 1.24
CA ARG A 200 16.76 -30.17 1.62
C ARG A 200 16.40 -31.60 1.97
N ASP A 201 15.87 -31.80 3.17
CA ASP A 201 15.19 -33.05 3.51
C ASP A 201 13.82 -33.10 2.79
N SER A 202 13.60 -34.14 1.98
CA SER A 202 12.42 -34.25 1.13
C SER A 202 11.12 -34.60 1.87
N THR A 203 11.21 -35.02 3.14
CA THR A 203 10.07 -35.47 3.95
C THR A 203 9.57 -34.35 4.86
N SER A 204 10.48 -33.76 5.64
CA SER A 204 10.23 -32.66 6.58
C SER A 204 10.33 -31.27 5.94
N GLY A 205 10.84 -31.17 4.71
CA GLY A 205 11.03 -29.90 4.02
C GLY A 205 12.11 -28.99 4.63
N GLN A 206 12.84 -29.43 5.67
CA GLN A 206 13.85 -28.59 6.30
C GLN A 206 15.07 -28.39 5.40
N LEU A 207 15.60 -27.18 5.41
CA LEU A 207 16.83 -26.79 4.74
C LEU A 207 17.99 -26.78 5.74
N SER A 208 19.08 -27.47 5.45
CA SER A 208 20.33 -27.39 6.22
C SER A 208 21.36 -26.63 5.40
N HIS A 209 21.95 -25.59 5.98
CA HIS A 209 22.99 -24.80 5.30
C HIS A 209 24.20 -25.68 4.99
N LEU A 210 24.77 -25.49 3.80
CA LEU A 210 25.88 -26.29 3.29
C LEU A 210 27.12 -25.44 3.03
N THR A 211 26.96 -24.31 2.33
CA THR A 211 28.06 -23.38 2.04
C THR A 211 27.56 -22.01 1.61
N SER A 212 28.41 -20.99 1.75
CA SER A 212 28.19 -19.61 1.30
C SER A 212 29.13 -19.31 0.13
N VAL A 213 28.61 -19.21 -1.08
CA VAL A 213 29.44 -18.92 -2.26
C VAL A 213 29.47 -17.41 -2.50
N LEU A 214 30.62 -16.78 -2.28
CA LEU A 214 30.81 -15.36 -2.57
C LEU A 214 30.77 -15.07 -4.09
N SER A 215 30.46 -13.82 -4.45
CA SER A 215 30.60 -13.36 -5.84
C SER A 215 31.98 -13.68 -6.43
N PRO A 216 32.07 -14.11 -7.71
CA PRO A 216 33.34 -14.38 -8.41
C PRO A 216 34.25 -13.15 -8.53
N ARG A 217 33.74 -11.95 -8.30
CA ARG A 217 34.51 -10.69 -8.28
C ARG A 217 35.03 -10.31 -6.89
N GLY A 218 34.83 -11.19 -5.90
CA GLY A 218 35.39 -11.09 -4.54
C GLY A 218 34.46 -10.40 -3.53
N LEU A 219 34.76 -10.56 -2.24
CA LEU A 219 33.92 -10.08 -1.12
C LEU A 219 33.61 -8.58 -1.19
N ASN A 220 34.56 -7.77 -1.66
CA ASN A 220 34.44 -6.31 -1.74
C ASN A 220 33.78 -5.82 -3.04
N SER A 221 33.37 -6.71 -3.95
CA SER A 221 32.56 -6.29 -5.09
C SER A 221 31.14 -5.95 -4.61
N ASN A 222 30.54 -4.93 -5.21
CA ASN A 222 29.14 -4.60 -4.96
C ASN A 222 28.32 -5.11 -6.15
N ASP A 223 28.15 -6.43 -6.25
CA ASP A 223 27.36 -7.05 -7.33
C ASP A 223 25.92 -7.24 -6.92
N GLY A 224 25.70 -7.75 -5.70
CA GLY A 224 24.38 -8.06 -5.15
C GLY A 224 23.64 -9.12 -5.98
N PRO A 225 23.99 -10.41 -5.86
CA PRO A 225 23.17 -11.50 -6.40
C PRO A 225 21.70 -11.32 -5.98
N ARG A 226 20.77 -11.33 -6.93
CA ARG A 226 19.36 -10.95 -6.69
C ARG A 226 18.36 -12.07 -6.94
N HIS A 227 18.28 -12.54 -8.18
CA HIS A 227 17.45 -13.71 -8.54
C HIS A 227 18.32 -14.77 -9.20
N ILE A 228 17.94 -16.02 -8.97
CA ILE A 228 18.58 -17.21 -9.52
C ILE A 228 17.57 -17.97 -10.38
N LYS A 229 18.05 -18.71 -11.39
CA LYS A 229 17.34 -19.85 -12.00
C LYS A 229 18.31 -20.98 -12.29
N ILE A 230 17.84 -22.21 -12.18
CA ILE A 230 18.63 -23.43 -12.43
C ILE A 230 18.16 -24.04 -13.75
N HIS A 231 19.11 -24.37 -14.63
CA HIS A 231 18.79 -24.99 -15.91
C HIS A 231 18.15 -26.38 -15.69
N PRO A 232 17.13 -26.80 -16.45
CA PRO A 232 16.40 -28.06 -16.21
C PRO A 232 17.23 -29.35 -16.19
N ASN A 233 18.48 -29.33 -16.69
CA ASN A 233 19.40 -30.47 -16.53
C ASN A 233 20.03 -30.59 -15.12
N GLY A 234 19.79 -29.62 -14.23
CA GLY A 234 20.28 -29.59 -12.85
C GLY A 234 21.79 -29.35 -12.69
N LYS A 235 22.52 -29.02 -13.76
CA LYS A 235 23.99 -28.87 -13.74
C LYS A 235 24.47 -27.41 -13.69
N VAL A 236 23.65 -26.47 -14.16
CA VAL A 236 24.03 -25.05 -14.30
C VAL A 236 23.03 -24.16 -13.58
N LEU A 237 23.57 -23.25 -12.77
CA LEU A 237 22.85 -22.21 -12.05
C LEU A 237 23.19 -20.85 -12.68
N TYR A 238 22.20 -19.99 -12.85
CA TYR A 238 22.39 -18.61 -13.30
C TYR A 238 21.92 -17.65 -12.22
N SER A 239 22.66 -16.57 -12.01
CA SER A 239 22.29 -15.48 -11.10
C SER A 239 22.37 -14.14 -11.81
N VAL A 240 21.33 -13.31 -11.73
CA VAL A 240 21.44 -11.88 -12.06
C VAL A 240 22.01 -11.11 -10.89
N THR A 241 22.85 -10.12 -11.17
CA THR A 241 23.41 -9.20 -10.18
C THR A 241 22.68 -7.86 -10.25
N GLU A 242 22.15 -7.39 -9.11
CA GLU A 242 21.39 -6.15 -9.07
C GLU A 242 22.27 -4.94 -9.41
N HIS A 243 23.48 -4.86 -8.85
CA HIS A 243 24.27 -3.64 -8.87
C HIS A 243 25.27 -3.60 -10.04
N SER A 244 25.92 -4.72 -10.37
CA SER A 244 26.84 -4.79 -11.52
C SER A 244 26.17 -5.09 -12.86
N ASN A 245 24.86 -5.41 -12.87
CA ASN A 245 24.08 -5.66 -14.09
C ASN A 245 24.70 -6.75 -14.98
N LEU A 246 25.06 -7.88 -14.37
CA LEU A 246 25.58 -9.08 -15.03
C LEU A 246 24.61 -10.26 -14.84
N VAL A 247 24.69 -11.24 -15.72
CA VAL A 247 24.27 -12.62 -15.44
C VAL A 247 25.51 -13.49 -15.32
N ASP A 248 25.67 -14.10 -14.15
CA ASP A 248 26.72 -15.07 -13.87
C ASP A 248 26.18 -16.49 -14.03
N ALA A 249 26.94 -17.35 -14.71
CA ALA A 249 26.67 -18.79 -14.81
C ALA A 249 27.65 -19.58 -13.92
N TYR A 250 27.13 -20.57 -13.20
CA TYR A 250 27.86 -21.43 -12.29
C TYR A 250 27.56 -22.90 -12.57
N ARG A 251 28.57 -23.76 -12.46
CA ARG A 251 28.39 -25.21 -12.38
C ARG A 251 27.98 -25.57 -10.95
N ILE A 252 26.91 -26.34 -10.82
CA ILE A 252 26.50 -26.89 -9.53
C ILE A 252 27.41 -28.07 -9.18
N LEU A 253 28.07 -27.98 -8.03
CA LEU A 253 28.84 -29.05 -7.40
C LEU A 253 28.02 -29.64 -6.22
N PRO A 254 28.38 -30.81 -5.68
CA PRO A 254 27.67 -31.39 -4.53
C PRO A 254 27.70 -30.52 -3.26
N ASP A 255 28.77 -29.74 -3.10
CA ASP A 255 29.14 -28.96 -1.92
C ASP A 255 29.42 -27.47 -2.21
N GLY A 256 29.06 -26.98 -3.40
CA GLY A 256 29.22 -25.57 -3.76
C GLY A 256 28.91 -25.24 -5.22
N LEU A 257 29.41 -24.09 -5.67
CA LEU A 257 29.26 -23.58 -7.03
C LEU A 257 30.63 -23.18 -7.61
N GLU A 258 30.91 -23.60 -8.83
CA GLU A 258 32.09 -23.16 -9.61
C GLU A 258 31.62 -22.11 -10.63
N HIS A 259 32.21 -20.90 -10.62
CA HIS A 259 31.89 -19.87 -11.62
C HIS A 259 32.43 -20.28 -13.00
N ILE A 260 31.60 -20.14 -14.04
CA ILE A 260 31.94 -20.48 -15.42
C ILE A 260 32.21 -19.22 -16.25
N SER A 261 31.29 -18.26 -16.18
CA SER A 261 31.29 -17.09 -17.07
C SER A 261 30.32 -16.02 -16.60
N SER A 262 30.53 -14.79 -17.03
CA SER A 262 29.63 -13.65 -16.83
C SER A 262 29.26 -13.03 -18.17
N CYS A 263 28.03 -12.53 -18.32
CA CYS A 263 27.62 -11.73 -19.48
C CYS A 263 26.89 -10.46 -19.02
N SER A 264 27.06 -9.35 -19.76
CA SER A 264 26.38 -8.09 -19.45
C SER A 264 24.86 -8.22 -19.65
N LEU A 265 24.06 -7.67 -18.73
CA LEU A 265 22.61 -7.50 -18.91
C LEU A 265 22.28 -6.26 -19.77
N LEU A 266 23.24 -5.36 -19.96
CA LEU A 266 23.09 -4.13 -20.74
C LEU A 266 23.77 -4.27 -22.11
N PRO A 267 23.23 -3.64 -23.17
CA PRO A 267 23.92 -3.52 -24.45
C PRO A 267 25.30 -2.86 -24.35
N ALA A 268 26.20 -3.26 -25.25
CA ALA A 268 27.52 -2.65 -25.41
C ALA A 268 27.42 -1.15 -25.72
N GLY A 269 28.39 -0.37 -25.24
CA GLY A 269 28.52 1.05 -25.57
C GLY A 269 27.50 2.00 -24.93
N ILE A 270 26.60 1.53 -24.06
CA ILE A 270 25.74 2.44 -23.27
C ILE A 270 26.64 3.25 -22.30
N PRO A 271 26.59 4.59 -22.33
CA PRO A 271 27.32 5.41 -21.37
C PRO A 271 26.86 5.11 -19.94
N ASN A 272 27.80 5.04 -18.99
CA ASN A 272 27.44 4.90 -17.58
C ASN A 272 26.55 6.09 -17.16
N PRO A 273 25.28 5.88 -16.79
CA PRO A 273 24.33 6.97 -16.53
C PRO A 273 24.77 7.87 -15.36
N ALA A 274 25.58 7.33 -14.44
CA ALA A 274 26.17 8.09 -13.34
C ALA A 274 27.08 9.26 -13.80
N THR A 275 27.58 9.23 -15.04
CA THR A 275 28.38 10.32 -15.62
C THR A 275 27.54 11.54 -15.98
N ILE A 276 26.24 11.37 -16.25
CA ILE A 276 25.29 12.43 -16.56
C ILE A 276 24.59 12.90 -15.27
N ASN A 277 24.18 11.95 -14.43
CA ASN A 277 23.56 12.20 -13.13
C ASN A 277 24.02 11.12 -12.15
N PRO A 278 24.79 11.45 -11.09
CA PRO A 278 25.31 10.46 -10.13
C PRO A 278 24.26 9.59 -9.42
N LYS A 279 22.97 9.95 -9.48
CA LYS A 279 21.87 9.14 -8.95
C LYS A 279 21.33 8.11 -9.95
N ASP A 280 21.55 8.29 -11.24
CA ASP A 280 21.01 7.41 -12.27
C ASP A 280 21.88 6.17 -12.47
N HIS A 281 21.27 4.99 -12.35
CA HIS A 281 21.91 3.68 -12.46
C HIS A 281 20.90 2.61 -12.91
N PHE A 282 21.39 1.57 -13.57
CA PHE A 282 20.61 0.37 -13.86
C PHE A 282 20.66 -0.61 -12.69
N ARG A 283 19.63 -1.43 -12.57
CA ARG A 283 19.56 -2.57 -11.66
C ARG A 283 19.16 -3.83 -12.40
N GLY A 284 19.94 -4.91 -12.28
CA GLY A 284 19.48 -6.25 -12.69
C GLY A 284 18.25 -6.65 -11.89
N ASP A 285 17.25 -7.27 -12.52
CA ASP A 285 15.96 -7.51 -11.86
C ASP A 285 15.58 -9.00 -11.76
N THR A 286 15.34 -9.68 -12.89
CA THR A 286 14.99 -11.11 -12.89
C THR A 286 15.56 -11.87 -14.09
N LEU A 287 15.42 -13.19 -14.07
CA LEU A 287 15.73 -14.11 -15.16
C LEU A 287 14.76 -15.30 -15.19
N MET A 288 14.51 -15.85 -16.38
CA MET A 288 13.63 -17.00 -16.58
C MET A 288 13.98 -17.77 -17.86
N PHE A 289 13.78 -19.09 -17.83
CA PHE A 289 13.82 -19.95 -19.02
C PHE A 289 12.42 -20.13 -19.61
N PRO A 290 12.28 -20.31 -20.93
CA PRO A 290 11.07 -20.88 -21.50
C PRO A 290 10.73 -22.23 -20.86
N PRO A 291 9.43 -22.56 -20.69
CA PRO A 291 9.03 -23.84 -20.13
C PRO A 291 9.44 -24.98 -21.07
N SER A 292 10.05 -26.04 -20.52
CA SER A 292 10.36 -27.26 -21.27
C SER A 292 9.10 -27.89 -21.85
N THR A 293 9.13 -28.24 -23.14
CA THR A 293 8.04 -28.95 -23.83
C THR A 293 8.49 -30.36 -24.25
N PRO A 294 7.58 -31.27 -24.64
CA PRO A 294 7.97 -32.58 -25.18
C PRO A 294 8.90 -32.45 -26.42
N SER A 295 8.66 -31.41 -27.23
CA SER A 295 9.47 -31.00 -28.37
C SER A 295 10.49 -29.90 -28.03
N SER A 296 10.87 -29.72 -26.77
CA SER A 296 11.95 -28.81 -26.36
C SER A 296 12.28 -29.07 -24.89
N PRO A 297 12.85 -30.24 -24.55
CA PRO A 297 13.05 -30.63 -23.16
C PRO A 297 14.11 -29.75 -22.45
N THR A 298 15.06 -29.20 -23.20
CA THR A 298 16.10 -28.29 -22.72
C THR A 298 15.92 -26.89 -23.32
N PRO A 299 15.72 -25.85 -22.49
CA PRO A 299 15.55 -24.48 -22.98
C PRO A 299 16.87 -23.97 -23.59
N ARG A 300 16.85 -23.64 -24.89
CA ARG A 300 18.01 -23.07 -25.61
C ARG A 300 18.15 -21.54 -25.44
N VAL A 301 17.42 -20.96 -24.50
CA VAL A 301 17.32 -19.51 -24.29
C VAL A 301 17.19 -19.21 -22.81
N LEU A 302 17.93 -18.21 -22.33
CA LEU A 302 17.69 -17.55 -21.04
C LEU A 302 17.23 -16.11 -21.30
N ILE A 303 16.12 -15.69 -20.70
CA ILE A 303 15.69 -14.28 -20.75
C ILE A 303 16.00 -13.63 -19.40
N THR A 304 16.51 -12.40 -19.43
CA THR A 304 16.79 -11.60 -18.23
C THR A 304 16.27 -10.18 -18.38
N THR A 305 16.13 -9.46 -17.27
CA THR A 305 15.75 -8.04 -17.29
C THR A 305 16.62 -7.14 -16.39
N THR A 306 16.67 -5.86 -16.76
CA THR A 306 17.12 -4.75 -15.92
C THR A 306 16.06 -3.67 -15.85
N ARG A 307 16.10 -2.87 -14.79
CA ARG A 307 15.29 -1.67 -14.56
C ARG A 307 16.19 -0.46 -14.33
N GLY A 308 15.73 0.73 -14.69
CA GLY A 308 16.43 1.98 -14.36
C GLY A 308 16.00 2.54 -13.01
N SER A 309 16.86 3.36 -12.41
CA SER A 309 16.56 4.07 -11.15
C SER A 309 15.62 5.27 -11.29
N SER A 310 15.28 5.68 -12.52
CA SER A 310 14.37 6.81 -12.80
C SER A 310 13.62 6.60 -14.12
N ALA A 311 12.43 7.18 -14.26
CA ALA A 311 11.55 7.04 -15.44
C ALA A 311 12.21 7.42 -16.79
N ARG A 312 13.29 8.22 -16.77
CA ARG A 312 14.08 8.57 -17.98
C ARG A 312 15.02 7.45 -18.42
N LEU A 313 15.45 6.60 -17.49
CA LEU A 313 16.37 5.50 -17.74
C LEU A 313 15.57 4.22 -17.99
N ARG A 314 15.17 4.00 -19.25
CA ARG A 314 14.43 2.79 -19.64
C ARG A 314 15.27 1.53 -19.45
N GLY A 315 14.67 0.51 -18.84
CA GLY A 315 15.29 -0.79 -18.60
C GLY A 315 15.52 -1.62 -19.88
N TRP A 316 15.99 -2.85 -19.71
CA TRP A 316 16.30 -3.75 -20.81
C TRP A 316 15.76 -5.16 -20.54
N LEU A 317 15.23 -5.80 -21.59
CA LEU A 317 15.03 -7.24 -21.67
C LEU A 317 16.11 -7.80 -22.59
N SER A 318 16.71 -8.93 -22.20
CA SER A 318 17.81 -9.57 -22.93
C SER A 318 17.54 -11.04 -23.12
N VAL A 319 17.77 -11.53 -24.34
CA VAL A 319 17.57 -12.93 -24.74
C VAL A 319 18.95 -13.53 -25.04
N PHE A 320 19.42 -14.45 -24.22
CA PHE A 320 20.72 -15.11 -24.36
C PHE A 320 20.57 -16.51 -25.00
N PRO A 321 21.38 -16.87 -26.00
CA PRO A 321 21.38 -18.21 -26.57
C PRO A 321 22.12 -19.19 -25.64
N LEU A 322 21.59 -20.40 -25.51
CA LEU A 322 22.19 -21.50 -24.75
C LEU A 322 22.43 -22.73 -25.64
N ASN A 323 23.47 -23.50 -25.34
CA ASN A 323 23.65 -24.84 -25.91
C ASN A 323 22.85 -25.90 -25.12
N GLU A 324 22.87 -27.15 -25.59
CA GLU A 324 22.08 -28.24 -25.03
C GLU A 324 22.46 -28.62 -23.59
N ASP A 325 23.71 -28.35 -23.19
CA ASP A 325 24.21 -28.51 -21.83
C ASP A 325 23.84 -27.35 -20.89
N GLY A 326 23.20 -26.29 -21.39
CA GLY A 326 22.87 -25.11 -20.61
C GLY A 326 24.08 -24.23 -20.31
N TYR A 327 24.97 -24.02 -21.27
CA TYR A 327 25.99 -22.96 -21.23
C TYR A 327 25.68 -21.89 -22.27
N PHE A 328 26.13 -20.65 -22.03
CA PHE A 328 25.99 -19.57 -23.02
C PHE A 328 26.66 -19.94 -24.35
N ALA A 329 25.92 -19.74 -25.44
CA ALA A 329 26.38 -19.98 -26.80
C ALA A 329 26.66 -18.66 -27.55
N ALA A 330 27.14 -18.77 -28.79
CA ALA A 330 27.07 -17.66 -29.75
C ALA A 330 25.65 -17.53 -30.32
N VAL A 331 25.30 -16.33 -30.80
CA VAL A 331 24.04 -16.12 -31.54
C VAL A 331 24.09 -16.89 -32.87
N PRO A 332 23.01 -17.60 -33.27
CA PRO A 332 22.88 -18.12 -34.63
C PRO A 332 22.79 -16.96 -35.63
N VAL A 333 23.87 -16.69 -36.35
CA VAL A 333 23.92 -15.79 -37.50
C VAL A 333 24.09 -16.64 -38.76
N GLU A 334 23.33 -16.34 -39.82
CA GLU A 334 23.59 -16.95 -41.13
C GLU A 334 24.95 -16.47 -41.67
N GLY A 335 25.97 -17.34 -41.67
CA GLY A 335 27.08 -17.22 -42.63
C GLY A 335 28.53 -17.20 -42.14
N SER A 336 28.87 -17.27 -40.84
CA SER A 336 30.30 -17.33 -40.41
C SER A 336 30.58 -17.95 -39.03
N HIS A 337 31.81 -18.47 -38.85
CA HIS A 337 32.36 -19.08 -37.62
C HIS A 337 33.66 -18.35 -37.15
N PRO A 338 34.48 -18.81 -36.18
CA PRO A 338 34.62 -18.21 -34.83
C PRO A 338 36.11 -17.88 -34.49
N PRO A 339 36.55 -17.85 -33.21
CA PRO A 339 36.05 -17.16 -32.02
C PRO A 339 36.97 -15.98 -31.60
N GLY A 340 36.46 -15.03 -30.81
CA GLY A 340 37.27 -13.96 -30.22
C GLY A 340 36.56 -13.26 -29.06
N THR A 341 37.31 -12.74 -28.09
CA THR A 341 36.78 -12.13 -26.86
C THR A 341 36.11 -10.78 -27.12
N GLY A 342 34.78 -10.74 -27.08
CA GLY A 342 33.97 -9.51 -27.12
C GLY A 342 32.51 -9.84 -27.41
N ASP A 343 31.64 -9.61 -26.42
CA ASP A 343 30.17 -9.77 -26.45
C ASP A 343 29.58 -10.91 -27.30
N ASN A 344 29.23 -12.03 -26.65
CA ASN A 344 28.28 -13.00 -27.19
C ASN A 344 26.90 -12.32 -27.25
N GLU A 345 26.54 -11.72 -28.40
CA GLU A 345 25.51 -10.69 -28.58
C GLU A 345 24.05 -11.12 -28.30
N ALA A 346 23.72 -11.45 -27.05
CA ALA A 346 22.35 -11.66 -26.62
C ALA A 346 21.42 -10.54 -27.13
N GLN A 347 20.29 -10.92 -27.73
CA GLN A 347 19.40 -9.99 -28.41
C GLN A 347 18.71 -9.10 -27.37
N ARG A 348 18.82 -7.77 -27.53
CA ARG A 348 18.35 -6.79 -26.54
C ARG A 348 17.10 -6.07 -27.02
N PHE A 349 16.23 -5.76 -26.07
CA PHE A 349 15.02 -4.96 -26.25
C PHE A 349 14.96 -3.93 -25.12
N GLN A 350 14.92 -2.64 -25.45
CA GLN A 350 14.74 -1.61 -24.42
C GLN A 350 13.28 -1.63 -23.96
N THR A 351 13.03 -1.75 -22.65
CA THR A 351 11.67 -1.76 -22.13
C THR A 351 11.01 -0.38 -22.32
N PRO A 352 9.66 -0.30 -22.50
CA PRO A 352 8.99 0.98 -22.73
C PRO A 352 9.15 2.00 -21.58
N THR A 353 9.38 1.48 -20.37
CA THR A 353 9.48 2.20 -19.10
C THR A 353 10.80 1.93 -18.39
N SER A 354 11.02 2.57 -17.25
CA SER A 354 12.16 2.26 -16.37
C SER A 354 11.97 0.98 -15.56
N GLY A 355 10.75 0.44 -15.47
CA GLY A 355 10.38 -0.59 -14.50
C GLY A 355 9.94 -0.04 -13.14
N GLY A 356 10.53 1.07 -12.68
CA GLY A 356 10.33 1.56 -11.31
C GLY A 356 10.97 0.61 -10.28
N LYS A 357 10.17 -0.28 -9.67
CA LYS A 357 10.64 -1.25 -8.66
C LYS A 357 10.90 -2.64 -9.23
N ALA A 358 10.27 -3.03 -10.36
CA ALA A 358 10.58 -4.27 -11.09
C ALA A 358 10.40 -4.11 -12.62
N ASN A 359 11.07 -4.97 -13.38
CA ASN A 359 10.80 -5.27 -14.78
C ASN A 359 10.69 -6.81 -14.87
N ALA A 360 9.71 -7.40 -14.18
CA ALA A 360 9.64 -8.85 -14.08
C ALA A 360 8.94 -9.47 -15.30
N ILE A 361 9.19 -10.76 -15.52
CA ILE A 361 8.76 -11.48 -16.72
C ILE A 361 8.26 -12.89 -16.41
N ASP A 362 7.28 -13.34 -17.19
CA ASP A 362 6.90 -14.74 -17.32
C ASP A 362 6.83 -15.13 -18.81
N ILE A 363 7.01 -16.41 -19.14
CA ILE A 363 7.29 -16.88 -20.51
C ILE A 363 6.36 -18.04 -20.90
N ILE A 364 5.76 -17.94 -22.09
CA ILE A 364 4.88 -18.96 -22.66
C ILE A 364 5.31 -19.27 -24.10
N SER A 365 5.58 -20.54 -24.41
CA SER A 365 5.90 -20.98 -25.77
C SER A 365 4.67 -20.86 -26.70
N LYS A 366 4.83 -20.26 -27.88
CA LYS A 366 3.72 -20.05 -28.85
C LYS A 366 3.13 -21.34 -29.38
N ASN A 367 3.98 -22.34 -29.58
CA ASN A 367 3.62 -23.69 -29.97
C ASN A 367 4.33 -24.65 -29.01
N ARG A 368 3.62 -25.66 -28.51
CA ARG A 368 4.17 -26.64 -27.56
C ARG A 368 4.88 -27.81 -28.25
N ASP A 369 4.66 -27.97 -29.55
CA ASP A 369 5.10 -29.13 -30.34
C ASP A 369 6.22 -28.79 -31.36
N ASP A 370 6.75 -27.56 -31.33
CA ASP A 370 7.80 -27.07 -32.25
C ASP A 370 9.05 -26.60 -31.49
N HIS A 371 10.21 -27.10 -31.90
CA HIS A 371 11.52 -26.76 -31.33
C HIS A 371 11.97 -25.33 -31.63
N GLU A 372 11.46 -24.72 -32.72
CA GLU A 372 11.70 -23.32 -33.10
C GLU A 372 10.55 -22.37 -32.75
N ALA A 373 9.60 -22.83 -31.92
CA ALA A 373 8.48 -22.02 -31.49
C ALA A 373 8.96 -20.71 -30.85
N GLY A 374 8.46 -19.59 -31.37
CA GLY A 374 8.60 -18.30 -30.71
C GLY A 374 7.99 -18.28 -29.30
N LEU A 375 8.22 -17.19 -28.59
CA LEU A 375 7.74 -16.97 -27.22
C LEU A 375 6.74 -15.82 -27.18
N TRP A 376 5.71 -15.97 -26.36
CA TRP A 376 5.06 -14.85 -25.69
C TRP A 376 5.82 -14.59 -24.39
N ILE A 377 6.11 -13.32 -24.11
CA ILE A 377 6.79 -12.91 -22.87
C ILE A 377 5.88 -11.88 -22.20
N LEU A 378 5.36 -12.21 -21.03
CA LEU A 378 4.67 -11.26 -20.18
C LEU A 378 5.73 -10.37 -19.53
N LEU A 379 5.57 -9.05 -19.60
CA LEU A 379 6.44 -8.08 -18.94
C LEU A 379 5.59 -7.22 -18.01
N THR A 380 6.03 -7.07 -16.76
CA THR A 380 5.44 -6.13 -15.79
C THR A 380 6.41 -5.07 -15.33
N ASP A 381 5.95 -3.82 -15.36
CA ASP A 381 6.57 -2.71 -14.65
C ASP A 381 5.64 -2.15 -13.58
N ASP A 382 6.20 -1.36 -12.68
CA ASP A 382 5.45 -0.43 -11.85
C ASP A 382 6.03 0.99 -11.97
N ASP A 383 6.23 1.47 -13.19
CA ASP A 383 6.57 2.88 -13.43
C ASP A 383 5.38 3.79 -13.05
N ASP A 384 5.64 5.05 -12.64
CA ASP A 384 4.58 5.99 -12.29
C ASP A 384 3.80 6.44 -13.52
N ALA A 385 4.48 6.54 -14.67
CA ALA A 385 3.91 7.03 -15.92
C ALA A 385 2.94 6.05 -16.61
N THR A 386 2.90 4.79 -16.17
CA THR A 386 2.13 3.69 -16.79
C THR A 386 1.16 3.03 -15.82
N ALA A 387 0.91 3.66 -14.67
CA ALA A 387 -0.02 3.15 -13.69
C ALA A 387 -1.49 3.33 -14.15
N SER A 388 -2.33 2.31 -13.93
CA SER A 388 -3.78 2.43 -14.17
C SER A 388 -4.46 3.28 -13.09
N PRO A 389 -5.69 3.77 -13.34
CA PRO A 389 -6.48 4.47 -12.33
C PRO A 389 -6.72 3.66 -11.03
N SER A 390 -6.73 2.32 -11.11
CA SER A 390 -6.86 1.42 -9.96
C SER A 390 -5.52 1.05 -9.29
N GLY A 391 -4.43 1.71 -9.68
CA GLY A 391 -3.10 1.51 -9.12
C GLY A 391 -2.40 0.24 -9.59
N THR A 392 -2.73 -0.32 -10.75
CA THR A 392 -1.85 -1.35 -11.35
C THR A 392 -0.61 -0.68 -11.92
N GLY A 393 0.50 -1.41 -12.03
CA GLY A 393 1.49 -1.07 -13.06
C GLY A 393 1.06 -1.64 -14.41
N ALA A 394 1.88 -1.49 -15.44
CA ALA A 394 1.54 -2.00 -16.77
C ALA A 394 1.91 -3.48 -16.91
N VAL A 395 0.95 -4.27 -17.41
CA VAL A 395 1.17 -5.62 -17.92
C VAL A 395 1.24 -5.55 -19.44
N ARG A 396 2.31 -6.08 -20.03
CA ARG A 396 2.46 -6.16 -21.50
C ARG A 396 2.65 -7.59 -21.94
N VAL A 397 2.07 -7.91 -23.09
CA VAL A 397 2.44 -9.11 -23.83
C VAL A 397 3.45 -8.70 -24.89
N LEU A 398 4.63 -9.30 -24.84
CA LEU A 398 5.66 -9.17 -25.85
C LEU A 398 5.74 -10.46 -26.67
N GLU A 399 6.34 -10.35 -27.84
CA GLU A 399 6.50 -11.43 -28.80
C GLU A 399 7.97 -11.54 -29.22
N TRP A 400 8.49 -12.76 -29.23
CA TRP A 400 9.77 -13.09 -29.86
C TRP A 400 9.57 -14.26 -30.82
N ASP A 401 10.00 -14.12 -32.07
CA ASP A 401 9.80 -15.14 -33.11
C ASP A 401 10.96 -16.13 -33.25
N GLY A 402 12.06 -15.91 -32.52
CA GLY A 402 13.32 -16.61 -32.71
C GLY A 402 14.42 -15.69 -33.28
N TRP A 403 15.64 -16.22 -33.35
CA TRP A 403 16.80 -15.52 -33.91
C TRP A 403 16.57 -15.13 -35.38
N GLY A 404 17.04 -13.94 -35.78
CA GLY A 404 16.85 -13.41 -37.14
C GLY A 404 15.44 -12.91 -37.47
N LYS A 405 14.38 -13.28 -36.72
CA LYS A 405 12.97 -12.99 -37.06
C LYS A 405 12.46 -11.61 -36.54
N GLY A 406 13.34 -10.62 -36.50
CA GLY A 406 12.98 -9.22 -36.24
C GLY A 406 12.84 -8.80 -34.77
N GLY A 407 13.49 -9.50 -33.83
CA GLY A 407 13.62 -9.07 -32.44
C GLY A 407 12.44 -9.36 -31.51
N VAL A 408 12.45 -8.77 -30.31
CA VAL A 408 11.29 -8.74 -29.41
C VAL A 408 10.41 -7.54 -29.76
N LYS A 409 9.10 -7.73 -29.78
CA LYS A 409 8.09 -6.73 -30.17
C LYS A 409 7.00 -6.65 -29.09
N ILE A 410 6.37 -5.49 -28.91
CA ILE A 410 5.15 -5.39 -28.08
C ILE A 410 3.97 -5.88 -28.91
N VAL A 411 3.09 -6.69 -28.30
CA VAL A 411 1.84 -7.18 -28.91
C VAL A 411 0.69 -6.29 -28.48
N ASP A 412 0.49 -6.19 -27.18
CA ASP A 412 -0.56 -5.40 -26.54
C ASP A 412 -0.20 -5.10 -25.08
N GLU A 413 -0.87 -4.13 -24.46
CA GLU A 413 -0.64 -3.71 -23.09
C GLU A 413 -1.93 -3.40 -22.34
N TRP A 414 -1.91 -3.63 -21.02
CA TRP A 414 -2.98 -3.24 -20.11
C TRP A 414 -2.41 -2.51 -18.88
N PRO A 415 -2.94 -1.33 -18.52
CA PRO A 415 -3.97 -0.58 -19.25
C PRO A 415 -3.42 -0.05 -20.59
N SER A 416 -4.21 -0.14 -21.67
CA SER A 416 -3.87 0.51 -22.93
C SER A 416 -4.18 2.02 -22.85
N THR A 417 -3.66 2.81 -23.81
CA THR A 417 -4.00 4.24 -23.91
C THR A 417 -5.51 4.45 -24.02
N LYS A 418 -6.20 3.56 -24.73
CA LYS A 418 -7.67 3.59 -24.86
C LYS A 418 -8.38 3.21 -23.57
N ASP A 419 -7.82 2.32 -22.75
CA ASP A 419 -8.39 2.01 -21.43
C ASP A 419 -8.25 3.22 -20.51
N ILE A 420 -7.09 3.88 -20.50
CA ILE A 420 -6.87 5.12 -19.74
C ILE A 420 -7.86 6.20 -20.18
N GLU A 421 -7.96 6.47 -21.48
CA GLU A 421 -8.93 7.42 -22.06
C GLU A 421 -10.37 7.02 -21.74
N ARG A 422 -10.72 5.73 -21.82
CA ARG A 422 -12.05 5.23 -21.49
C ARG A 422 -12.38 5.36 -20.00
N PHE A 423 -11.46 5.06 -19.10
CA PHE A 423 -11.65 5.28 -17.66
C PHE A 423 -11.80 6.78 -17.37
N THR A 424 -11.00 7.65 -18.00
CA THR A 424 -11.16 9.10 -17.91
C THR A 424 -12.52 9.55 -18.44
N ALA A 425 -12.98 8.99 -19.57
CA ALA A 425 -14.27 9.29 -20.16
C ALA A 425 -15.46 8.73 -19.35
N GLU A 426 -15.35 7.54 -18.75
CA GLU A 426 -16.37 6.99 -17.86
C GLU A 426 -16.45 7.77 -16.54
N CYS A 427 -15.33 8.28 -16.01
CA CYS A 427 -15.32 9.27 -14.94
C CYS A 427 -15.98 10.60 -15.37
N GLN A 428 -15.68 11.12 -16.56
CA GLN A 428 -16.33 12.32 -17.10
C GLN A 428 -17.83 12.09 -17.33
N ILE A 429 -18.25 10.93 -17.81
CA ILE A 429 -19.67 10.58 -18.02
C ILE A 429 -20.38 10.43 -16.67
N ARG A 430 -19.75 9.82 -15.65
CA ARG A 430 -20.28 9.84 -14.27
C ARG A 430 -20.42 11.26 -13.73
N ALA A 431 -19.45 12.14 -13.97
CA ALA A 431 -19.49 13.56 -13.59
C ALA A 431 -20.55 14.38 -14.38
N ILE A 432 -20.83 14.01 -15.64
CA ILE A 432 -21.88 14.62 -16.46
C ILE A 432 -23.27 14.14 -16.02
N LEU A 433 -23.41 12.84 -15.73
CA LEU A 433 -24.66 12.23 -15.24
C LEU A 433 -24.97 12.60 -13.79
N SER A 434 -23.99 13.00 -12.98
CA SER A 434 -24.20 13.64 -11.68
C SER A 434 -24.58 15.13 -11.78
N GLY A 435 -24.84 15.66 -12.98
CA GLY A 435 -25.46 16.97 -13.17
C GLY A 435 -24.49 18.16 -13.11
N GLY A 436 -23.60 18.28 -14.09
CA GLY A 436 -22.65 19.41 -14.18
C GLY A 436 -22.28 19.80 -15.61
N SER A 437 -23.18 20.42 -16.37
CA SER A 437 -22.90 20.79 -17.77
C SER A 437 -22.01 22.05 -17.88
N SER A 438 -20.70 21.89 -18.09
CA SER A 438 -19.89 22.78 -18.96
C SER A 438 -18.40 22.41 -18.98
N SER A 439 -17.93 21.67 -20.00
CA SER A 439 -16.49 21.61 -20.35
C SER A 439 -16.21 20.84 -21.65
N ALA A 440 -16.93 21.14 -22.72
CA ALA A 440 -16.47 20.79 -24.07
C ALA A 440 -15.67 21.97 -24.66
N ASN A 441 -14.37 22.07 -24.35
CA ASN A 441 -13.33 22.82 -25.11
C ASN A 441 -11.96 22.92 -24.37
N ILE A 442 -11.22 21.82 -24.19
CA ILE A 442 -9.76 21.89 -23.93
C ILE A 442 -9.00 20.79 -24.69
N ILE A 443 -8.95 20.89 -26.02
CA ILE A 443 -7.88 20.27 -26.83
C ILE A 443 -7.41 21.28 -27.89
N SER A 444 -6.54 22.20 -27.49
CA SER A 444 -5.52 22.84 -28.34
C SER A 444 -4.56 23.65 -27.46
N HIS A 445 -3.38 23.98 -28.00
CA HIS A 445 -2.30 24.79 -27.39
C HIS A 445 -1.18 24.03 -26.66
N ALA A 446 -0.71 22.94 -27.28
CA ALA A 446 0.73 22.70 -27.32
C ALA A 446 1.38 23.75 -28.25
N GLY A 447 2.13 24.71 -27.69
CA GLY A 447 3.03 25.56 -28.47
C GLY A 447 3.12 27.03 -28.04
N LYS A 448 4.15 27.36 -27.23
CA LYS A 448 5.27 28.25 -27.60
C LYS A 448 6.14 28.61 -26.39
N TYR A 449 7.44 28.37 -26.52
CA TYR A 449 8.48 28.98 -25.70
C TYR A 449 8.82 30.37 -26.25
N SER A 450 8.92 31.37 -25.37
CA SER A 450 9.91 32.46 -25.37
C SER A 450 9.53 33.46 -24.27
N GLN A 451 10.36 34.18 -23.51
CA GLN A 451 11.80 34.38 -23.27
C GLN A 451 11.86 35.78 -22.56
N TRP A 452 12.97 36.17 -21.91
CA TRP A 452 13.18 37.48 -21.21
C TRP A 452 12.44 37.60 -19.85
N ALA A 453 13.09 37.83 -18.70
CA ALA A 453 14.02 38.89 -18.24
C ALA A 453 13.30 40.26 -18.10
N SER A 454 13.42 41.06 -17.03
CA SER A 454 14.40 41.10 -15.91
C SER A 454 13.90 41.89 -14.67
N SER A 455 14.42 41.52 -13.49
CA SER A 455 14.76 42.30 -12.27
C SER A 455 14.07 43.63 -11.87
N ASP A 456 13.67 43.72 -10.58
CA ASP A 456 13.96 44.76 -9.54
C ASP A 456 13.67 46.28 -9.82
N MET A 457 13.39 47.20 -8.87
CA MET A 457 13.40 47.23 -7.39
C MET A 457 12.64 48.49 -6.83
N LEU A 458 12.54 48.60 -5.48
CA LEU A 458 12.27 49.82 -4.63
C LEU A 458 10.78 50.26 -4.41
N PHE A 459 10.24 50.31 -3.18
CA PHE A 459 10.46 51.22 -2.02
C PHE A 459 9.98 52.69 -2.28
N ALA A 460 9.26 53.43 -1.39
CA ALA A 460 8.82 53.20 0.00
C ALA A 460 7.64 54.12 0.45
N HIS A 461 6.92 53.67 1.50
CA HIS A 461 6.30 54.38 2.65
C HIS A 461 6.00 55.90 2.69
N ASN A 462 4.82 56.23 3.26
CA ASN A 462 4.57 57.30 4.27
C ASN A 462 3.30 56.92 5.09
N LEU A 463 3.34 56.79 6.42
CA LEU A 463 2.98 57.80 7.47
C LEU A 463 1.52 58.34 7.42
N PHE A 464 0.74 58.50 8.51
CA PHE A 464 0.78 58.03 9.91
C PHE A 464 -0.54 58.41 10.66
N LEU A 465 -1.13 57.48 11.42
CA LEU A 465 -1.93 57.65 12.67
C LEU A 465 -3.19 58.57 12.80
N ILE A 466 -3.99 58.20 13.82
CA ILE A 466 -5.19 58.82 14.46
C ILE A 466 -6.52 58.21 13.96
N ALA A 467 -7.44 57.70 14.80
CA ALA A 467 -7.61 57.80 16.25
C ALA A 467 -7.87 56.45 16.96
N LEU A 468 -7.53 56.39 18.26
CA LEU A 468 -8.00 55.37 19.20
C LEU A 468 -9.39 55.76 19.77
N LEU A 469 -10.04 54.85 20.50
CA LEU A 469 -11.27 55.01 21.31
C LEU A 469 -12.62 54.83 20.59
N SER A 470 -12.89 53.59 20.20
CA SER A 470 -14.20 52.98 20.45
C SER A 470 -14.03 51.62 21.17
N ALA A 471 -15.00 51.29 22.02
CA ALA A 471 -15.04 50.18 22.99
C ALA A 471 -14.36 48.87 22.54
N ILE A 472 -13.48 48.28 23.36
CA ILE A 472 -13.87 47.31 24.42
C ILE A 472 -14.92 46.31 23.92
N LYS A 473 -14.47 45.28 23.18
CA LYS A 473 -14.96 43.87 23.11
C LYS A 473 -14.38 43.14 21.87
N ALA A 474 -13.06 42.98 21.81
CA ALA A 474 -12.40 42.20 20.76
C ALA A 474 -10.98 41.74 21.19
N ALA A 475 -10.89 40.88 22.20
CA ALA A 475 -9.61 40.35 22.69
C ALA A 475 -9.75 39.00 23.42
N VAL A 476 -10.31 37.99 22.76
CA VAL A 476 -10.18 36.57 23.18
C VAL A 476 -9.76 35.73 21.97
N ALA A 477 -8.52 35.93 21.54
CA ALA A 477 -7.83 35.09 20.57
C ALA A 477 -6.32 35.23 20.80
N HIS A 478 -5.72 34.20 21.43
CA HIS A 478 -4.29 34.03 21.64
C HIS A 478 -3.55 35.24 22.25
N HIS A 479 -3.56 35.32 23.58
CA HIS A 479 -2.39 35.81 24.30
C HIS A 479 -1.85 34.69 25.19
N GLU A 480 -0.53 34.45 25.13
CA GLU A 480 0.18 33.75 26.21
C GLU A 480 -0.10 34.47 27.55
N PRO A 481 -0.22 33.74 28.67
CA PRO A 481 -0.45 34.35 29.98
C PRO A 481 0.67 35.34 30.30
N LYS A 482 0.29 36.59 30.60
CA LYS A 482 1.25 37.70 30.78
C LYS A 482 1.38 38.14 32.23
N THR A 483 0.49 37.70 33.09
CA THR A 483 0.51 38.00 34.52
C THR A 483 0.77 36.73 35.34
N ASP A 484 1.46 36.88 36.47
CA ASP A 484 1.76 35.76 37.37
C ASP A 484 0.48 35.04 37.84
N HIS A 485 -0.63 35.78 37.96
CA HIS A 485 -1.94 35.23 38.35
C HIS A 485 -2.57 34.38 37.24
N GLU A 486 -2.51 34.80 35.97
CA GLU A 486 -2.93 33.96 34.84
C GLU A 486 -2.07 32.69 34.76
N LEU A 487 -0.76 32.81 34.98
CA LEU A 487 0.15 31.68 35.05
C LEU A 487 -0.16 30.74 36.24
N GLU A 488 -0.52 31.26 37.41
CA GLU A 488 -0.95 30.44 38.55
C GLU A 488 -2.28 29.74 38.31
N VAL A 489 -3.29 30.43 37.78
CA VAL A 489 -4.59 29.83 37.44
C VAL A 489 -4.40 28.74 36.37
N GLN A 490 -3.58 29.00 35.35
CA GLN A 490 -3.28 28.03 34.31
C GLN A 490 -2.48 26.83 34.84
N ARG A 491 -1.47 27.06 35.71
CA ARG A 491 -0.75 25.99 36.43
C ARG A 491 -1.66 25.19 37.37
N ALA A 492 -2.63 25.82 38.03
CA ALA A 492 -3.59 25.15 38.89
C ALA A 492 -4.55 24.27 38.09
N LEU A 493 -5.09 24.78 36.97
CA LEU A 493 -5.89 24.00 36.02
C LEU A 493 -5.08 22.86 35.37
N GLN A 494 -3.78 23.05 35.12
CA GLN A 494 -2.88 22.00 34.63
C GLN A 494 -2.54 20.96 35.70
N ALA A 495 -2.30 21.36 36.95
CA ALA A 495 -2.12 20.43 38.08
C ALA A 495 -3.38 19.61 38.32
N ALA A 496 -4.55 20.24 38.20
CA ALA A 496 -5.86 19.59 38.17
C ALA A 496 -6.12 18.78 36.88
N ALA A 497 -5.27 18.80 35.86
CA ALA A 497 -5.45 17.94 34.68
C ALA A 497 -4.73 16.59 34.84
N TYR A 498 -3.49 16.56 35.36
CA TYR A 498 -2.72 15.31 35.50
C TYR A 498 -3.44 14.22 36.32
N HIS A 499 -4.32 14.59 37.26
CA HIS A 499 -4.98 13.62 38.13
C HIS A 499 -5.92 12.65 37.39
N CYS A 500 -6.38 12.98 36.17
CA CYS A 500 -7.24 12.09 35.39
C CYS A 500 -6.48 11.10 34.51
N ALA A 501 -5.15 11.21 34.36
CA ALA A 501 -4.39 10.34 33.45
C ALA A 501 -4.60 8.82 33.74
N PRO A 502 -4.63 8.34 35.00
CA PRO A 502 -4.94 6.94 35.30
C PRO A 502 -6.36 6.53 34.88
N ALA A 503 -7.34 7.44 35.01
CA ALA A 503 -8.71 7.19 34.57
C ALA A 503 -8.78 7.07 33.04
N VAL A 504 -8.18 8.01 32.30
CA VAL A 504 -8.10 8.00 30.83
C VAL A 504 -7.41 6.75 30.30
N GLU A 505 -6.30 6.32 30.93
CA GLU A 505 -5.63 5.08 30.58
C GLU A 505 -6.55 3.87 30.82
N SER A 506 -7.23 3.81 31.96
CA SER A 506 -8.16 2.72 32.27
C SER A 506 -9.32 2.63 31.26
N PHE A 507 -9.93 3.76 30.89
CA PHE A 507 -11.01 3.81 29.89
C PHE A 507 -10.49 3.44 28.50
N THR A 508 -9.29 3.92 28.11
CA THR A 508 -8.70 3.61 26.80
C THR A 508 -8.28 2.14 26.70
N ALA A 509 -7.77 1.55 27.78
CA ALA A 509 -7.49 0.12 27.87
C ALA A 509 -8.77 -0.73 27.85
N ALA A 510 -9.84 -0.27 28.51
CA ALA A 510 -11.15 -0.93 28.47
C ALA A 510 -11.79 -0.88 27.07
N ARG A 511 -11.77 0.28 26.40
CA ARG A 511 -12.24 0.43 25.00
C ARG A 511 -11.49 -0.49 24.05
N LYS A 512 -10.15 -0.54 24.13
CA LYS A 512 -9.33 -1.47 23.36
C LYS A 512 -9.66 -2.94 23.63
N ARG A 513 -9.83 -3.34 24.90
CA ARG A 513 -10.26 -4.70 25.26
C ARG A 513 -11.63 -5.02 24.67
N SER A 514 -12.60 -4.11 24.80
CA SER A 514 -13.94 -4.26 24.24
C SER A 514 -13.96 -4.34 22.71
N TRP A 515 -13.12 -3.54 22.04
CA TRP A 515 -12.98 -3.61 20.58
C TRP A 515 -12.29 -4.89 20.12
N ALA A 516 -11.18 -5.27 20.76
CA ALA A 516 -10.48 -6.52 20.48
C ALA A 516 -11.41 -7.73 20.69
N GLN A 517 -12.24 -7.73 21.73
CA GLN A 517 -13.27 -8.75 21.93
C GLN A 517 -14.30 -8.80 20.79
N ARG A 518 -14.78 -7.66 20.28
CA ARG A 518 -15.70 -7.63 19.11
C ARG A 518 -15.05 -8.21 17.85
N VAL A 519 -13.78 -7.86 17.58
CA VAL A 519 -13.04 -8.34 16.41
C VAL A 519 -12.71 -9.84 16.54
N LEU A 520 -12.25 -10.28 17.71
CA LEU A 520 -11.85 -11.68 17.96
C LEU A 520 -13.05 -12.64 18.05
N ALA A 521 -14.23 -12.17 18.47
CA ALA A 521 -15.45 -12.98 18.51
C ALA A 521 -16.05 -13.28 17.11
N GLY A 522 -15.32 -12.99 16.02
CA GLY A 522 -15.77 -13.20 14.65
C GLY A 522 -16.97 -12.33 14.24
N ASN A 523 -17.33 -11.34 15.06
CA ASN A 523 -18.58 -10.61 14.94
C ASN A 523 -18.35 -9.09 14.91
N PRO A 524 -17.72 -8.55 13.85
CA PRO A 524 -17.55 -7.12 13.63
C PRO A 524 -18.87 -6.49 13.20
N HIS A 525 -19.88 -6.53 14.08
CA HIS A 525 -21.10 -5.76 13.93
C HIS A 525 -20.75 -4.27 14.00
N LEU A 526 -20.58 -3.68 12.81
CA LEU A 526 -20.45 -2.24 12.61
C LEU A 526 -21.66 -1.55 13.25
N PRO A 527 -21.48 -0.58 14.17
CA PRO A 527 -22.56 0.27 14.62
C PRO A 527 -23.23 0.92 13.41
N GLY A 528 -24.51 0.60 13.18
CA GLY A 528 -25.30 1.11 12.04
C GLY A 528 -25.58 0.11 10.89
N HIS A 529 -25.01 -1.10 10.88
CA HIS A 529 -25.30 -2.06 9.79
C HIS A 529 -26.64 -2.82 9.92
N GLN A 530 -27.29 -2.76 11.08
CA GLN A 530 -28.49 -3.55 11.40
C GLN A 530 -29.76 -3.13 10.62
N HIS A 531 -29.75 -1.99 9.92
CA HIS A 531 -30.91 -1.50 9.16
C HIS A 531 -30.92 -1.88 7.67
N LEU A 532 -29.88 -2.55 7.15
CA LEU A 532 -29.78 -2.80 5.70
C LEU A 532 -30.50 -4.08 5.23
N PHE A 533 -30.69 -5.09 6.09
CA PHE A 533 -31.23 -6.41 5.67
C PHE A 533 -32.09 -7.16 6.72
N SER A 534 -32.91 -6.49 7.53
CA SER A 534 -33.92 -7.20 8.34
C SER A 534 -35.15 -7.56 7.48
N SER A 535 -35.30 -8.84 7.14
CA SER A 535 -36.55 -9.39 6.57
C SER A 535 -37.74 -9.26 7.52
N ASP A 536 -37.46 -9.22 8.83
CA ASP A 536 -38.45 -9.40 9.89
C ASP A 536 -39.02 -8.05 10.37
N ALA A 537 -38.91 -7.01 9.53
CA ALA A 537 -39.44 -5.67 9.80
C ALA A 537 -40.98 -5.62 9.88
N TYR A 538 -41.67 -6.70 9.49
CA TYR A 538 -43.11 -6.90 9.69
C TYR A 538 -43.41 -8.39 9.95
N ALA A 539 -44.29 -8.65 10.94
CA ALA A 539 -44.83 -9.95 11.33
C ALA A 539 -43.84 -10.95 11.97
N ASP A 540 -43.48 -10.73 13.23
CA ASP A 540 -44.19 -11.37 14.36
C ASP A 540 -43.72 -10.73 15.69
N LEU A 541 -44.24 -11.21 16.83
CA LEU A 541 -44.07 -10.63 18.18
C LEU A 541 -44.89 -9.35 18.45
N ALA A 542 -46.20 -9.48 18.25
CA ALA A 542 -47.10 -9.02 19.30
C ALA A 542 -46.83 -9.79 20.62
N ASP A 543 -47.11 -9.13 21.74
CA ASP A 543 -47.09 -9.62 23.13
C ASP A 543 -45.72 -9.81 23.84
N SER A 544 -45.77 -9.48 25.14
CA SER A 544 -44.73 -9.44 26.18
C SER A 544 -45.32 -10.12 27.43
N PRO A 545 -44.67 -10.30 28.61
CA PRO A 545 -43.24 -10.35 29.03
C PRO A 545 -42.91 -11.66 29.83
N HIS A 546 -41.88 -11.62 30.73
CA HIS A 546 -41.44 -12.58 31.81
C HIS A 546 -40.28 -13.54 31.43
N SER A 547 -39.09 -13.44 32.05
CA SER A 547 -38.58 -14.02 33.33
C SER A 547 -38.30 -15.54 33.24
N GLU A 548 -37.32 -16.20 33.91
CA GLU A 548 -36.30 -15.85 34.92
C GLU A 548 -35.29 -17.03 35.08
N HIS A 549 -34.06 -16.81 35.60
CA HIS A 549 -33.19 -17.79 36.32
C HIS A 549 -32.69 -19.09 35.59
N HIS A 550 -31.65 -19.88 35.95
CA HIS A 550 -30.68 -20.04 37.08
C HIS A 550 -29.33 -20.64 36.53
N SER A 551 -28.13 -20.10 36.86
CA SER A 551 -27.08 -20.58 37.81
C SER A 551 -26.27 -21.88 37.49
N ALA A 552 -24.99 -21.92 37.93
CA ALA A 552 -23.94 -22.88 37.53
C ALA A 552 -23.37 -23.76 38.68
N ALA A 553 -22.69 -24.87 38.32
CA ALA A 553 -21.65 -25.65 39.03
C ALA A 553 -21.32 -26.90 38.16
N ASP A 554 -20.12 -27.05 37.57
CA ASP A 554 -18.89 -27.70 38.10
C ASP A 554 -18.73 -29.16 37.59
N ALA A 555 -17.55 -29.72 37.24
CA ALA A 555 -16.19 -29.19 37.05
C ALA A 555 -15.24 -30.24 36.37
N HIS A 556 -14.19 -29.77 35.66
CA HIS A 556 -12.80 -30.29 35.45
C HIS A 556 -12.47 -31.81 35.33
N ASP A 557 -11.48 -32.30 34.56
CA ASP A 557 -10.34 -31.77 33.75
C ASP A 557 -10.02 -32.83 32.64
N ASP A 558 -9.23 -32.63 31.57
CA ASP A 558 -8.47 -31.52 30.95
C ASP A 558 -8.45 -31.76 29.42
N ASP A 559 -8.28 -30.71 28.59
CA ASP A 559 -7.51 -30.67 27.31
C ASP A 559 -7.65 -29.28 26.60
N GLU A 560 -7.34 -28.15 27.27
CA GLU A 560 -7.22 -26.84 26.58
C GLU A 560 -6.08 -25.95 27.12
N THR A 561 -4.89 -26.02 26.53
CA THR A 561 -3.81 -25.04 26.78
C THR A 561 -3.04 -24.59 25.52
N PHE A 562 -3.73 -23.94 24.57
CA PHE A 562 -3.07 -23.11 23.53
C PHE A 562 -3.74 -21.76 23.24
N MET A 563 -4.46 -21.16 24.21
CA MET A 563 -4.83 -19.74 24.20
C MET A 563 -4.67 -19.05 25.57
N LYS A 564 -3.48 -19.18 26.18
CA LYS A 564 -3.03 -18.11 27.07
C LYS A 564 -2.44 -16.99 26.23
N CYS A 565 -3.14 -15.86 26.19
CA CYS A 565 -2.50 -14.59 25.91
C CYS A 565 -1.30 -14.48 26.84
N THR A 566 -0.09 -14.36 26.28
CA THR A 566 1.10 -13.98 27.05
C THR A 566 0.74 -12.75 27.89
N PRO A 567 1.05 -12.70 29.19
CA PRO A 567 0.82 -11.50 29.98
C PRO A 567 1.45 -10.31 29.25
N ILE A 568 0.74 -9.18 29.20
CA ILE A 568 1.33 -7.92 28.74
C ILE A 568 2.35 -7.52 29.81
N SER A 569 3.57 -8.03 29.69
CA SER A 569 4.71 -7.60 30.47
C SER A 569 5.09 -6.21 30.00
N ASP A 570 5.14 -5.29 30.96
CA ASP A 570 5.66 -3.93 30.83
C ASP A 570 4.90 -3.02 29.86
N THR A 571 3.66 -2.71 30.26
CA THR A 571 3.13 -1.36 30.08
C THR A 571 4.03 -0.35 30.79
N HIS A 572 5.12 0.05 30.13
CA HIS A 572 5.85 1.25 30.52
C HIS A 572 4.90 2.44 30.52
N ILE A 573 5.04 3.34 31.50
CA ILE A 573 4.31 4.60 31.57
C ILE A 573 4.61 5.38 30.29
N GLN A 574 3.65 5.41 29.37
CA GLN A 574 3.65 6.34 28.24
C GLN A 574 2.70 7.48 28.58
N ASN A 575 3.23 8.69 28.53
CA ASN A 575 2.62 9.89 29.09
C ASN A 575 1.50 10.45 28.18
N ASN A 576 0.52 9.62 27.84
CA ASN A 576 -0.59 9.98 26.96
C ASN A 576 -1.81 10.41 27.78
N THR A 577 -1.98 11.73 27.83
CA THR A 577 -3.23 12.46 28.07
C THR A 577 -3.94 12.23 29.42
N CYS A 578 -3.59 13.08 30.39
CA CYS A 578 -4.59 14.09 30.75
C CYS A 578 -3.97 15.49 30.91
N VAL A 579 -4.25 16.33 29.92
CA VAL A 579 -4.20 17.79 29.97
C VAL A 579 -5.49 18.26 29.30
N LEU A 580 -6.04 19.42 29.70
CA LEU A 580 -7.08 20.11 28.93
C LEU A 580 -6.63 20.19 27.46
N ALA A 581 -7.44 19.67 26.55
CA ALA A 581 -7.15 19.69 25.12
C ALA A 581 -7.02 21.15 24.66
N PRO A 582 -5.90 21.57 24.04
CA PRO A 582 -5.70 22.98 23.70
C PRO A 582 -6.73 23.49 22.69
N GLU A 583 -7.31 24.66 22.95
CA GLU A 583 -8.16 25.35 21.98
C GLU A 583 -7.32 25.78 20.77
N VAL A 584 -7.66 25.25 19.60
CA VAL A 584 -7.08 25.66 18.32
C VAL A 584 -8.17 26.16 17.35
N THR A 585 -7.77 26.90 16.32
CA THR A 585 -8.72 27.49 15.38
C THR A 585 -9.58 26.43 14.68
N GLU A 586 -10.88 26.71 14.52
CA GLU A 586 -11.77 25.91 13.67
C GLU A 586 -11.32 25.91 12.19
N GLY A 587 -10.61 26.97 11.76
CA GLY A 587 -10.30 27.18 10.35
C GLY A 587 -11.54 27.57 9.52
N PRO A 588 -11.36 27.92 8.24
CA PRO A 588 -12.36 28.61 7.45
C PRO A 588 -13.47 27.72 6.85
N TYR A 589 -13.49 26.42 7.20
CA TYR A 589 -14.32 25.40 6.55
C TYR A 589 -15.35 24.74 7.49
N TYR A 590 -15.59 25.32 8.67
CA TYR A 590 -16.72 24.93 9.52
C TYR A 590 -18.04 25.43 8.91
N HIS A 591 -19.08 24.58 8.86
CA HIS A 591 -20.41 25.01 8.46
C HIS A 591 -21.21 25.42 9.70
N THR A 592 -21.73 26.64 9.73
CA THR A 592 -22.59 27.11 10.84
C THR A 592 -23.96 26.43 10.86
N GLU A 593 -24.40 25.87 9.72
CA GLU A 593 -25.70 25.25 9.51
C GLU A 593 -25.58 24.02 8.57
N GLY A 594 -26.43 23.01 8.81
CA GLY A 594 -26.53 21.81 7.98
C GLY A 594 -25.52 20.69 8.30
N HIS A 595 -24.92 20.66 9.49
CA HIS A 595 -24.17 19.49 9.95
C HIS A 595 -25.13 18.36 10.39
N PRO A 596 -25.06 17.16 9.78
CA PRO A 596 -25.99 16.07 10.06
C PRO A 596 -25.65 15.35 11.38
N ILE A 597 -26.67 14.91 12.11
CA ILE A 597 -26.49 14.02 13.27
C ILE A 597 -26.36 12.58 12.75
N ARG A 598 -25.14 12.04 12.68
CA ARG A 598 -24.87 10.68 12.15
C ARG A 598 -23.50 10.14 12.56
N GLN A 599 -23.38 8.81 12.62
CA GLN A 599 -22.11 8.13 12.88
C GLN A 599 -21.31 7.82 11.61
N ASN A 600 -21.95 7.40 10.51
CA ASN A 600 -21.26 7.25 9.22
C ASN A 600 -21.24 8.60 8.49
N ILE A 601 -20.04 9.16 8.31
CA ILE A 601 -19.82 10.44 7.64
C ILE A 601 -19.16 10.29 6.26
N ALA A 602 -18.78 9.08 5.84
CA ALA A 602 -18.06 8.85 4.58
C ALA A 602 -18.90 9.19 3.33
N GLU A 603 -20.21 8.94 3.38
CA GLU A 603 -21.10 9.00 2.21
C GLU A 603 -20.55 8.22 1.01
N LEU A 604 -20.29 8.91 -0.11
CA LEU A 604 -19.74 8.37 -1.36
C LEU A 604 -18.27 8.80 -1.57
N GLN A 605 -17.56 9.25 -0.54
CA GLN A 605 -16.15 9.63 -0.65
C GLN A 605 -15.25 8.39 -0.61
N ASP A 606 -14.48 8.18 -1.68
CA ASP A 606 -13.50 7.11 -1.75
C ASP A 606 -12.32 7.37 -0.80
N GLY A 607 -11.91 6.34 -0.08
CA GLY A 607 -10.78 6.40 0.84
C GLY A 607 -10.59 5.14 1.68
N LEU A 608 -9.53 5.14 2.48
CA LEU A 608 -9.24 4.07 3.43
C LEU A 608 -10.22 4.15 4.62
N LEU A 609 -11.00 3.09 4.85
CA LEU A 609 -11.92 2.98 5.98
C LEU A 609 -11.26 3.36 7.31
N LEU A 610 -11.86 4.31 8.02
CA LEU A 610 -11.38 4.79 9.32
C LEU A 610 -12.54 4.78 10.33
N LEU A 611 -12.45 3.91 11.32
CA LEU A 611 -13.32 3.90 12.49
C LEU A 611 -12.71 4.78 13.57
N LEU A 612 -13.46 5.77 14.03
CA LEU A 612 -13.05 6.72 15.05
C LEU A 612 -13.72 6.37 16.38
N ASP A 613 -12.94 6.32 17.46
CA ASP A 613 -13.42 6.15 18.83
C ASP A 613 -12.84 7.30 19.68
N ILE A 614 -13.66 8.34 19.86
CA ILE A 614 -13.27 9.61 20.46
C ILE A 614 -13.92 9.70 21.85
N GLY A 615 -13.08 9.73 22.89
CA GLY A 615 -13.51 9.92 24.27
C GLY A 615 -13.54 11.39 24.66
N VAL A 616 -14.55 11.80 25.42
CA VAL A 616 -14.64 13.11 26.06
C VAL A 616 -14.73 12.92 27.56
N ILE A 617 -13.79 13.50 28.30
CA ILE A 617 -13.84 13.57 29.76
C ILE A 617 -13.90 15.03 30.22
N ASP A 618 -14.49 15.23 31.39
CA ASP A 618 -14.40 16.50 32.10
C ASP A 618 -13.09 16.54 32.90
N VAL A 619 -12.29 17.60 32.71
CA VAL A 619 -11.02 17.78 33.43
C VAL A 619 -11.22 18.14 34.90
N GLU A 620 -12.40 18.62 35.31
CA GLU A 620 -12.68 18.99 36.70
C GLU A 620 -13.04 17.76 37.56
N THR A 621 -13.64 16.71 36.97
CA THR A 621 -14.12 15.51 37.69
C THR A 621 -13.44 14.20 37.28
N CYS A 622 -12.63 14.20 36.21
CA CYS A 622 -12.07 13.01 35.55
C CYS A 622 -13.09 11.99 35.06
N GLN A 623 -14.38 12.31 35.10
CA GLN A 623 -15.43 11.42 34.64
C GLN A 623 -15.67 11.60 33.14
N PRO A 624 -16.08 10.54 32.44
CA PRO A 624 -16.55 10.69 31.07
C PRO A 624 -17.80 11.57 31.01
N LEU A 625 -17.92 12.38 29.96
CA LEU A 625 -19.05 13.28 29.74
C LEU A 625 -20.08 12.64 28.80
N PRO A 626 -21.21 12.11 29.30
CA PRO A 626 -22.26 11.54 28.46
C PRO A 626 -23.15 12.62 27.84
N ASN A 627 -23.76 12.29 26.69
CA ASN A 627 -24.71 13.14 25.96
C ASN A 627 -24.17 14.52 25.52
N VAL A 628 -22.85 14.72 25.49
CA VAL A 628 -22.26 15.91 24.86
C VAL A 628 -22.10 15.64 23.37
N LEU A 629 -22.46 16.62 22.53
CA LEU A 629 -22.41 16.46 21.09
C LEU A 629 -20.99 16.74 20.59
N VAL A 630 -20.35 15.74 20.02
CA VAL A 630 -19.07 15.88 19.33
C VAL A 630 -19.36 16.04 17.85
N ASP A 631 -18.84 17.11 17.26
CA ASP A 631 -19.03 17.46 15.84
C ASP A 631 -17.69 17.49 15.13
N ILE A 632 -17.54 16.68 14.08
CA ILE A 632 -16.28 16.51 13.34
C ILE A 632 -16.43 16.80 11.85
N TRP A 633 -15.35 17.34 11.27
CA TRP A 633 -15.23 17.52 9.82
C TRP A 633 -13.78 17.35 9.36
N GLN A 634 -13.61 16.93 8.10
CA GLN A 634 -12.30 16.69 7.50
C GLN A 634 -12.32 16.92 5.99
N ALA A 635 -11.13 16.94 5.37
CA ALA A 635 -11.01 16.84 3.91
C ALA A 635 -11.17 15.39 3.43
N ASN A 636 -11.58 15.23 2.17
CA ASN A 636 -11.48 13.95 1.47
C ASN A 636 -10.03 13.59 1.13
N ALA A 637 -9.81 12.40 0.57
CA ALA A 637 -8.48 11.88 0.24
C ALA A 637 -7.63 12.80 -0.65
N THR A 638 -8.26 13.60 -1.53
CA THR A 638 -7.60 14.54 -2.43
C THR A 638 -7.45 15.96 -1.87
N GLY A 639 -7.84 16.21 -0.62
CA GLY A 639 -7.68 17.50 0.05
C GLY A 639 -8.83 18.50 -0.12
N SER A 640 -9.96 18.08 -0.69
CA SER A 640 -11.16 18.92 -0.86
C SER A 640 -12.08 18.83 0.37
N GLY A 641 -12.78 19.93 0.70
CA GLY A 641 -13.79 19.95 1.76
C GLY A 641 -15.21 20.11 1.20
N ALA A 642 -16.18 19.40 1.76
CA ALA A 642 -17.59 19.45 1.35
C ALA A 642 -18.13 20.89 1.38
N GLY A 643 -18.75 21.30 0.28
CA GLY A 643 -19.30 22.64 0.06
C GLY A 643 -18.33 23.64 -0.56
N HIS A 644 -17.05 23.31 -0.72
CA HIS A 644 -15.98 24.22 -1.17
C HIS A 644 -15.25 23.75 -2.46
N PRO A 645 -15.95 23.51 -3.58
CA PRO A 645 -15.40 22.75 -4.72
C PRO A 645 -14.39 23.49 -5.61
N VAL A 646 -14.47 24.82 -5.76
CA VAL A 646 -13.67 25.56 -6.77
C VAL A 646 -13.15 26.90 -6.21
N PRO A 647 -11.86 27.25 -6.41
CA PRO A 647 -11.37 28.61 -6.15
C PRO A 647 -12.07 29.66 -7.03
N HIS A 648 -12.20 30.88 -6.53
CA HIS A 648 -12.63 32.01 -7.36
C HIS A 648 -11.69 32.16 -8.59
N PRO A 649 -12.15 32.62 -9.77
CA PRO A 649 -11.30 32.65 -10.98
C PRO A 649 -10.00 33.46 -10.88
N HIS A 650 -9.89 34.38 -9.92
CA HIS A 650 -8.65 35.13 -9.65
C HIS A 650 -7.68 34.40 -8.69
N LEU A 651 -8.11 33.30 -8.06
CA LEU A 651 -7.34 32.45 -7.15
C LEU A 651 -6.92 31.11 -7.78
N THR A 652 -7.37 30.80 -9.01
CA THR A 652 -7.10 29.51 -9.68
C THR A 652 -5.61 29.18 -9.84
N ASN A 653 -4.74 30.19 -9.88
CA ASN A 653 -3.28 30.04 -9.95
C ASN A 653 -2.54 30.66 -8.75
N GLU A 654 -3.22 30.79 -7.61
CA GLU A 654 -2.67 31.41 -6.40
C GLU A 654 -1.40 30.69 -5.90
N GLN A 655 -0.38 31.49 -5.58
CA GLN A 655 0.81 31.01 -4.88
C GLN A 655 0.60 31.20 -3.37
N PRO A 656 1.14 30.29 -2.53
CA PRO A 656 0.87 30.34 -1.12
C PRO A 656 1.52 31.58 -0.52
N ALA A 657 0.91 32.16 0.51
CA ALA A 657 1.42 33.38 1.11
C ALA A 657 2.90 33.22 1.51
N THR A 658 3.74 34.17 1.11
CA THR A 658 5.20 34.12 1.37
C THR A 658 5.54 34.60 2.78
N GLU A 659 4.67 35.40 3.38
CA GLU A 659 4.84 36.06 4.68
C GLU A 659 3.51 36.19 5.45
N GLY A 660 3.57 36.67 6.69
CA GLY A 660 2.40 36.84 7.57
C GLY A 660 1.87 35.55 8.21
N ARG A 661 0.78 35.66 8.97
CA ARG A 661 0.19 34.55 9.77
C ARG A 661 -0.26 33.34 8.95
N ARG A 662 -0.51 33.53 7.64
CA ARG A 662 -0.96 32.47 6.70
C ARG A 662 0.17 31.95 5.80
N ARG A 663 1.43 32.26 6.10
CA ARG A 663 2.60 31.86 5.29
C ARG A 663 2.56 30.37 4.97
N GLY A 664 2.60 29.98 3.70
CA GLY A 664 2.51 28.58 3.25
C GLY A 664 1.10 28.11 2.84
N LEU A 665 0.05 28.90 3.08
CA LEU A 665 -1.34 28.59 2.72
C LEU A 665 -1.82 29.33 1.48
N LEU A 666 -2.88 28.80 0.86
CA LEU A 666 -3.75 29.50 -0.07
C LEU A 666 -4.85 30.31 0.66
N SER A 667 -5.57 31.15 -0.07
CA SER A 667 -6.81 31.78 0.37
C SER A 667 -7.90 30.73 0.60
N ALA A 668 -8.79 31.00 1.55
CA ALA A 668 -9.90 30.10 1.84
C ALA A 668 -10.96 30.16 0.74
N PHE A 669 -11.48 29.01 0.33
CA PHE A 669 -12.55 28.96 -0.67
C PHE A 669 -13.92 29.19 0.01
N PRO A 670 -14.80 30.05 -0.52
CA PRO A 670 -16.15 30.22 0.02
C PRO A 670 -16.96 28.93 -0.11
N ARG A 671 -17.93 28.70 0.78
CA ARG A 671 -18.92 27.63 0.62
C ARG A 671 -19.88 28.03 -0.50
N THR A 672 -19.86 27.32 -1.62
CA THR A 672 -20.73 27.59 -2.79
C THR A 672 -21.77 26.51 -3.05
N VAL A 673 -21.67 25.37 -2.36
CA VAL A 673 -22.68 24.29 -2.40
C VAL A 673 -23.14 24.04 -0.97
N GLN A 674 -24.42 24.27 -0.70
CA GLN A 674 -25.00 24.21 0.64
C GLN A 674 -25.44 22.77 0.99
N GLU A 675 -25.73 21.95 -0.01
CA GLU A 675 -26.26 20.61 0.10
C GLU A 675 -25.19 19.57 0.47
N GLU A 676 -23.91 19.86 0.16
CA GLU A 676 -22.80 18.94 0.46
C GLU A 676 -22.48 18.91 1.97
N SER A 677 -22.57 17.72 2.55
CA SER A 677 -22.23 17.45 3.96
C SER A 677 -21.30 16.25 4.16
N TRP A 678 -20.77 15.65 3.09
CA TRP A 678 -19.86 14.50 3.18
C TRP A 678 -18.63 14.80 4.05
N LEU A 679 -18.17 13.80 4.79
CA LEU A 679 -17.09 13.88 5.77
C LEU A 679 -17.31 14.94 6.87
N ARG A 680 -18.58 15.22 7.17
CA ARG A 680 -19.06 16.01 8.30
C ARG A 680 -20.11 15.21 9.05
N GLY A 681 -20.13 15.34 10.37
CA GLY A 681 -21.21 14.81 11.18
C GLY A 681 -20.99 15.00 12.67
N ALA A 682 -22.11 15.09 13.39
CA ALA A 682 -22.14 15.20 14.83
C ALA A 682 -22.82 13.98 15.46
N TRP A 683 -22.37 13.56 16.63
CA TRP A 683 -23.03 12.49 17.38
C TRP A 683 -22.81 12.65 18.90
N PRO A 684 -23.83 12.39 19.73
CA PRO A 684 -23.68 12.50 21.17
C PRO A 684 -22.82 11.36 21.73
N THR A 685 -22.05 11.67 22.77
CA THR A 685 -21.32 10.66 23.55
C THR A 685 -22.27 9.72 24.30
N ASP A 686 -21.87 8.46 24.41
CA ASP A 686 -22.57 7.45 25.20
C ASP A 686 -22.37 7.64 26.72
N LYS A 687 -22.92 6.72 27.52
CA LYS A 687 -22.76 6.71 28.99
C LYS A 687 -21.30 6.65 29.49
N ASN A 688 -20.36 6.27 28.63
CA ASN A 688 -18.93 6.17 28.91
C ASN A 688 -18.16 7.38 28.32
N GLY A 689 -18.85 8.44 27.89
CA GLY A 689 -18.27 9.63 27.28
C GLY A 689 -17.66 9.37 25.90
N VAL A 690 -18.07 8.31 25.20
CA VAL A 690 -17.49 7.90 23.91
C VAL A 690 -18.43 8.22 22.77
N VAL A 691 -17.90 8.85 21.73
CA VAL A 691 -18.55 8.94 20.42
C VAL A 691 -17.81 8.04 19.42
N GLN A 692 -18.56 7.39 18.52
CA GLN A 692 -18.00 6.56 17.47
C GLN A 692 -18.47 7.01 16.09
N PHE A 693 -17.53 7.14 15.15
CA PHE A 693 -17.82 7.48 13.75
C PHE A 693 -17.19 6.46 12.78
N THR A 694 -17.80 6.34 11.60
CA THR A 694 -17.22 5.68 10.42
C THR A 694 -16.93 6.75 9.37
N SER A 695 -15.67 6.87 8.97
CA SER A 695 -15.17 7.85 8.01
C SER A 695 -14.18 7.17 7.05
N ILE A 696 -13.53 7.98 6.21
CA ILE A 696 -12.27 7.61 5.56
C ILE A 696 -11.10 8.32 6.24
N TYR A 697 -9.88 7.81 6.06
CA TYR A 697 -8.67 8.54 6.42
C TYR A 697 -8.61 9.87 5.65
N PRO A 698 -8.33 11.01 6.30
CA PRO A 698 -8.37 12.31 5.62
C PRO A 698 -7.20 12.47 4.64
N GLY A 699 -7.43 13.24 3.57
CA GLY A 699 -6.34 13.79 2.76
C GLY A 699 -5.77 15.06 3.36
N TYR A 700 -4.82 15.65 2.65
CA TYR A 700 -4.15 16.90 3.01
C TYR A 700 -4.31 17.96 1.92
N TYR A 701 -4.15 19.22 2.30
CA TYR A 701 -4.20 20.37 1.41
C TYR A 701 -3.06 21.36 1.70
N THR A 702 -2.77 22.25 0.75
CA THR A 702 -1.58 23.12 0.75
C THR A 702 -1.27 23.73 2.12
N GLY A 703 -0.10 23.39 2.67
CA GLY A 703 0.47 23.97 3.89
C GLY A 703 -0.09 23.41 5.21
N ARG A 704 -1.05 22.48 5.19
CA ARG A 704 -1.63 21.88 6.40
C ARG A 704 -1.22 20.42 6.55
N ALA A 705 -0.91 20.01 7.78
CA ALA A 705 -0.71 18.60 8.11
C ALA A 705 -2.02 17.79 7.94
N THR A 706 -1.96 16.46 8.00
CA THR A 706 -3.15 15.60 7.84
C THR A 706 -3.96 15.55 9.14
N HIS A 707 -5.22 15.99 9.12
CA HIS A 707 -6.01 16.21 10.34
C HIS A 707 -7.53 15.99 10.17
N ILE A 708 -8.20 15.78 11.31
CA ILE A 708 -9.66 15.85 11.50
C ILE A 708 -9.94 16.97 12.51
N HIS A 709 -10.91 17.84 12.23
CA HIS A 709 -11.35 18.87 13.17
C HIS A 709 -12.40 18.33 14.15
N THR A 710 -12.50 18.95 15.33
CA THR A 710 -13.56 18.65 16.30
C THR A 710 -14.11 19.92 16.96
N LYS A 711 -15.40 19.89 17.30
CA LYS A 711 -16.04 20.75 18.30
C LYS A 711 -16.81 19.92 19.33
N VAL A 712 -16.99 20.45 20.52
CA VAL A 712 -17.81 19.83 21.58
C VAL A 712 -18.85 20.81 22.10
N PHE A 713 -20.10 20.37 22.11
CA PHE A 713 -21.26 21.11 22.61
C PHE A 713 -21.94 20.33 23.74
N PRO A 714 -21.78 20.74 25.03
CA PRO A 714 -22.48 20.09 26.14
C PRO A 714 -24.00 20.31 26.10
N GLU A 715 -24.42 21.38 25.44
CA GLU A 715 -25.81 21.77 25.25
C GLU A 715 -26.11 21.76 23.75
N TRP A 716 -27.11 20.99 23.33
CA TRP A 716 -27.51 20.88 21.93
C TRP A 716 -28.99 20.48 21.84
N THR A 717 -29.61 20.64 20.66
CA THR A 717 -30.97 20.18 20.40
C THR A 717 -31.09 19.73 18.95
N PRO A 718 -31.59 18.52 18.64
CA PRO A 718 -31.81 18.11 17.25
C PRO A 718 -32.86 18.99 16.59
N LEU A 719 -32.67 19.30 15.31
CA LEU A 719 -33.67 19.99 14.50
C LEU A 719 -34.68 18.98 13.91
N PRO A 720 -35.91 19.40 13.59
CA PRO A 720 -36.88 18.56 12.89
C PRO A 720 -36.35 18.01 11.56
N ASN A 721 -37.01 16.97 11.04
CA ASN A 721 -36.76 16.40 9.69
C ASN A 721 -35.30 15.98 9.39
N ASN A 722 -34.48 15.72 10.42
CA ASN A 722 -33.04 15.47 10.31
C ASN A 722 -32.23 16.64 9.71
N GLU A 723 -32.68 17.88 9.85
CA GLU A 723 -32.00 19.11 9.40
C GLU A 723 -30.73 19.47 10.23
N GLY A 724 -30.19 18.51 10.99
CA GLY A 724 -29.01 18.67 11.85
C GLY A 724 -29.36 19.01 13.30
N PHE A 725 -28.60 19.92 13.90
CA PHE A 725 -28.74 20.33 15.30
C PHE A 725 -28.61 21.83 15.49
N LYS A 726 -29.27 22.34 16.52
CA LYS A 726 -28.99 23.64 17.12
C LYS A 726 -27.88 23.47 18.15
N ALA A 727 -26.71 24.04 17.86
CA ALA A 727 -25.62 24.17 18.83
C ALA A 727 -26.04 25.10 19.99
N GLY A 728 -25.79 24.67 21.23
CA GLY A 728 -25.81 25.53 22.41
C GLY A 728 -24.42 26.11 22.67
N ARG A 729 -23.98 26.05 23.92
CA ARG A 729 -22.64 26.50 24.33
C ARG A 729 -21.54 25.61 23.74
N LEU A 730 -20.49 26.24 23.20
CA LEU A 730 -19.26 25.59 22.74
C LEU A 730 -18.29 25.44 23.90
N SER A 731 -17.86 24.21 24.20
CA SER A 731 -16.91 23.92 25.29
C SER A 731 -15.50 23.54 24.82
N HIS A 732 -15.29 23.22 23.54
CA HIS A 732 -13.97 22.93 22.98
C HIS A 732 -13.94 23.03 21.45
N THR A 733 -12.86 23.56 20.87
CA THR A 733 -12.49 23.45 19.45
C THR A 733 -11.08 22.88 19.31
N GLY A 734 -10.95 21.79 18.56
CA GLY A 734 -9.72 21.02 18.45
C GLY A 734 -9.40 20.53 17.03
N GLN A 735 -8.18 20.03 16.84
CA GLN A 735 -7.76 19.28 15.65
C GLN A 735 -6.94 18.06 16.07
N PHE A 736 -7.24 16.91 15.47
CA PHE A 736 -6.56 15.64 15.70
C PHE A 736 -5.73 15.26 14.48
N PHE A 737 -4.54 14.74 14.72
CA PHE A 737 -3.55 14.39 13.70
C PHE A 737 -3.28 12.89 13.66
N PHE A 738 -2.50 12.46 12.69
CA PHE A 738 -2.10 11.06 12.53
C PHE A 738 -0.58 10.92 12.54
N ASP A 739 -0.11 9.73 12.87
CA ASP A 739 1.31 9.42 12.88
C ASP A 739 1.92 9.62 11.48
N GLU A 740 3.15 10.14 11.44
CA GLU A 740 3.82 10.48 10.19
C GLU A 740 4.18 9.25 9.36
N GLU A 741 4.53 8.12 9.99
CA GLU A 741 4.78 6.86 9.28
C GLU A 741 3.50 6.33 8.64
N LEU A 742 2.37 6.45 9.33
CA LEU A 742 1.06 6.06 8.80
C LEU A 742 0.64 6.97 7.64
N ASN A 743 0.82 8.29 7.76
CA ASN A 743 0.60 9.24 6.65
C ASN A 743 1.43 8.81 5.43
N MET A 744 2.72 8.54 5.60
CA MET A 744 3.59 8.06 4.53
C MET A 744 3.11 6.74 3.88
N VAL A 745 2.41 5.86 4.59
CA VAL A 745 1.82 4.65 4.01
C VAL A 745 0.55 5.00 3.22
N VAL A 746 -0.37 5.77 3.83
CA VAL A 746 -1.66 6.12 3.22
C VAL A 746 -1.49 6.99 1.97
N ASP A 747 -0.52 7.92 1.95
CA ASP A 747 -0.12 8.73 0.78
C ASP A 747 0.17 7.90 -0.49
N LYS A 748 0.48 6.60 -0.33
CA LYS A 748 0.86 5.67 -1.40
C LYS A 748 -0.29 4.74 -1.81
N MET A 749 -1.50 4.92 -1.25
CA MET A 749 -2.69 4.15 -1.56
C MET A 749 -3.63 4.93 -2.51
N TYR A 750 -4.41 4.23 -3.31
CA TYR A 750 -5.56 4.85 -3.99
C TYR A 750 -6.67 5.17 -2.96
N PRO A 751 -7.37 6.31 -3.06
CA PRO A 751 -7.19 7.41 -4.01
C PRO A 751 -6.18 8.48 -3.59
N TYR A 752 -5.58 8.42 -2.40
CA TYR A 752 -4.61 9.42 -1.89
C TYR A 752 -3.46 9.75 -2.84
N ILE A 753 -3.00 8.78 -3.64
CA ILE A 753 -1.97 8.99 -4.68
C ILE A 753 -2.36 10.00 -5.77
N THR A 754 -3.66 10.30 -5.93
CA THR A 754 -4.21 11.27 -6.90
C THR A 754 -4.40 12.67 -6.30
N ASN A 755 -4.04 12.89 -5.04
CA ASN A 755 -4.06 14.21 -4.42
C ASN A 755 -3.12 15.16 -5.19
N PRO A 756 -3.62 16.24 -5.82
CA PRO A 756 -2.82 17.08 -6.70
C PRO A 756 -1.69 17.83 -5.98
N ILE A 757 -1.81 18.04 -4.67
CA ILE A 757 -0.80 18.76 -3.88
C ILE A 757 0.51 17.96 -3.80
N LYS A 758 0.44 16.63 -3.89
CA LYS A 758 1.58 15.70 -3.92
C LYS A 758 2.66 16.12 -4.92
N ASP A 759 2.27 16.36 -6.18
CA ASP A 759 3.21 16.59 -7.28
C ASP A 759 3.53 18.08 -7.47
N ILE A 760 2.71 18.99 -6.93
CA ILE A 760 2.93 20.44 -7.00
C ILE A 760 3.85 20.93 -5.86
N ARG A 761 3.64 20.48 -4.62
CA ARG A 761 4.36 20.97 -3.41
C ARG A 761 4.73 19.89 -2.39
N GLY A 762 4.24 18.66 -2.55
CA GLY A 762 4.37 17.58 -1.56
C GLY A 762 3.38 17.71 -0.40
N ARG A 763 3.23 16.64 0.40
CA ARG A 763 2.49 16.72 1.67
C ARG A 763 3.28 17.52 2.70
N THR A 764 2.59 18.38 3.45
CA THR A 764 3.12 19.01 4.64
C THR A 764 3.23 18.00 5.79
N HIS A 765 4.45 17.75 6.29
CA HIS A 765 4.68 16.93 7.48
C HIS A 765 4.07 17.58 8.73
N ASN A 766 3.75 16.79 9.75
CA ASN A 766 3.12 17.28 10.99
C ASN A 766 3.85 18.49 11.61
N TRP A 767 5.17 18.39 11.81
CA TRP A 767 5.99 19.46 12.38
C TRP A 767 6.21 20.68 11.47
N GLN A 768 5.66 20.66 10.24
CA GLN A 768 5.73 21.73 9.25
C GLN A 768 4.37 22.38 8.97
N ASP A 769 3.33 22.09 9.77
CA ASP A 769 2.02 22.76 9.63
C ASP A 769 2.17 24.28 9.61
N SER A 770 1.72 24.91 8.53
CA SER A 770 1.98 26.33 8.22
C SER A 770 1.33 27.31 9.21
N LEU A 771 0.35 26.84 10.00
CA LEU A 771 -0.30 27.61 11.05
C LEU A 771 0.22 27.25 12.45
N ASN A 772 1.25 26.42 12.54
CA ASN A 772 1.77 25.84 13.78
C ASN A 772 0.77 24.96 14.56
N ILE A 773 -0.40 24.62 13.98
CA ILE A 773 -1.51 24.02 14.75
C ILE A 773 -1.13 22.66 15.32
N PHE A 774 -0.28 21.89 14.64
CA PHE A 774 0.22 20.62 15.18
C PHE A 774 0.97 20.84 16.51
N HIS A 775 1.86 21.82 16.58
CA HIS A 775 2.61 22.15 17.81
C HIS A 775 1.71 22.81 18.86
N ASP A 776 0.87 23.78 18.46
CA ASP A 776 -0.09 24.44 19.36
C ASP A 776 -1.05 23.43 20.01
N SER A 777 -1.45 22.39 19.26
CA SER A 777 -2.31 21.31 19.75
C SER A 777 -1.64 20.42 20.79
N HIS A 778 -0.31 20.45 20.99
CA HIS A 778 0.33 19.79 22.14
C HIS A 778 0.25 20.63 23.43
N GLY A 779 -0.13 21.91 23.30
CA GLY A 779 -0.16 22.90 24.37
C GLY A 779 1.22 23.43 24.74
N ALA A 780 1.26 24.52 25.50
CA ALA A 780 2.51 25.24 25.84
C ALA A 780 3.57 24.41 26.59
N GLU A 781 3.20 23.26 27.19
CA GLU A 781 4.14 22.34 27.83
C GLU A 781 4.51 21.11 26.95
N GLY A 782 3.88 20.91 25.80
CA GLY A 782 4.16 19.79 24.89
C GLY A 782 3.63 18.42 25.36
N LYS A 783 2.60 18.38 26.21
CA LYS A 783 2.19 17.16 26.97
C LYS A 783 0.79 16.62 26.66
N TYR A 784 -0.06 17.38 25.95
CA TYR A 784 -1.18 16.74 25.26
C TYR A 784 -0.64 16.11 23.98
N ASN A 785 -1.12 14.92 23.62
CA ASN A 785 -0.77 14.29 22.35
C ASN A 785 -2.00 14.34 21.43
N PRO A 786 -2.02 15.22 20.42
CA PRO A 786 -3.14 15.35 19.49
C PRO A 786 -3.12 14.29 18.38
N VAL A 787 -2.19 13.33 18.41
CA VAL A 787 -2.10 12.24 17.44
C VAL A 787 -2.98 11.07 17.87
N PHE A 788 -3.85 10.62 16.96
CA PHE A 788 -4.66 9.41 17.16
C PHE A 788 -3.78 8.19 17.42
N LYS A 789 -4.13 7.37 18.43
CA LYS A 789 -3.55 6.04 18.58
C LYS A 789 -4.27 5.07 17.63
N VAL A 790 -3.66 4.84 16.47
CA VAL A 790 -4.24 4.01 15.41
C VAL A 790 -3.83 2.55 15.56
N HIS A 791 -4.79 1.66 15.32
CA HIS A 791 -4.61 0.22 15.16
C HIS A 791 -5.22 -0.22 13.82
N LEU A 792 -4.73 -1.33 13.26
CA LEU A 792 -5.32 -1.92 12.06
C LEU A 792 -6.67 -2.57 12.42
N LEU A 793 -7.68 -2.45 11.54
CA LEU A 793 -8.96 -3.13 11.72
C LEU A 793 -8.86 -4.64 11.44
N GLY A 794 -7.87 -5.04 10.63
CA GLY A 794 -7.51 -6.44 10.37
C GLY A 794 -5.99 -6.64 10.29
N GLY A 795 -5.55 -7.65 9.53
CA GLY A 795 -4.14 -7.98 9.35
C GLY A 795 -3.35 -7.03 8.44
N VAL A 796 -4.01 -6.07 7.78
CA VAL A 796 -3.37 -5.05 6.92
C VAL A 796 -4.10 -3.71 6.95
N VAL A 797 -3.35 -2.62 6.69
CA VAL A 797 -3.86 -1.24 6.59
C VAL A 797 -5.10 -1.13 5.70
N SER A 798 -5.14 -1.81 4.56
CA SER A 798 -6.25 -1.72 3.59
C SER A 798 -7.60 -2.25 4.08
N GLN A 799 -7.62 -3.09 5.13
CA GLN A 799 -8.87 -3.57 5.73
C GLN A 799 -9.54 -2.50 6.61
N GLY A 800 -8.92 -1.34 6.76
CA GLY A 800 -9.37 -0.23 7.57
C GLY A 800 -8.51 -0.04 8.80
N LEU A 801 -8.77 1.08 9.47
CA LEU A 801 -8.06 1.54 10.66
C LEU A 801 -9.07 1.81 11.78
N VAL A 802 -8.64 1.63 13.02
CA VAL A 802 -9.38 2.03 14.21
C VAL A 802 -8.53 2.99 15.01
N ALA A 803 -8.97 4.24 15.11
CA ALA A 803 -8.23 5.33 15.73
C ALA A 803 -8.89 5.75 17.04
N TYR A 804 -8.10 5.69 18.12
CA TYR A 804 -8.54 6.05 19.47
C TYR A 804 -7.92 7.36 19.89
N ILE A 805 -8.73 8.25 20.47
CA ILE A 805 -8.25 9.42 21.19
C ILE A 805 -9.14 9.70 22.40
N THR A 806 -8.64 10.51 23.33
CA THR A 806 -9.44 11.14 24.39
C THR A 806 -9.05 12.60 24.48
N MET A 807 -10.04 13.48 24.44
CA MET A 807 -9.90 14.90 24.78
C MET A 807 -10.44 15.13 26.19
N GLY A 808 -9.68 15.87 27.00
CA GLY A 808 -10.19 16.47 28.22
C GLY A 808 -10.72 17.84 27.90
N VAL A 809 -11.97 18.12 28.25
CA VAL A 809 -12.60 19.44 28.06
C VAL A 809 -12.99 20.00 29.42
N ASN A 810 -13.06 21.32 29.55
CA ASN A 810 -13.70 21.92 30.72
C ASN A 810 -15.22 22.02 30.43
N ALA A 811 -16.02 21.22 31.14
CA ALA A 811 -17.47 21.15 30.90
C ALA A 811 -18.21 22.47 31.17
N SER A 812 -17.60 23.36 31.97
CA SER A 812 -18.13 24.67 32.39
C SER A 812 -17.67 25.83 31.49
N ALA A 813 -16.67 25.63 30.62
CA ALA A 813 -16.12 26.66 29.75
C ALA A 813 -17.08 27.08 28.63
N SER A 814 -16.96 28.33 28.17
CA SER A 814 -17.79 28.89 27.09
C SER A 814 -16.91 29.66 26.12
N TYR A 815 -16.78 29.16 24.89
CA TYR A 815 -16.00 29.79 23.82
C TYR A 815 -16.90 30.40 22.74
N ASP A 816 -16.36 31.40 22.03
CA ASP A 816 -17.04 32.00 20.88
C ASP A 816 -17.08 31.02 19.70
N ASN A 817 -18.28 30.73 19.19
CA ASN A 817 -18.50 29.76 18.11
C ASN A 817 -18.43 30.41 16.70
N PHE A 818 -17.30 31.04 16.37
CA PHE A 818 -17.04 31.59 15.02
C PHE A 818 -15.53 31.71 14.71
N TRP A 819 -15.16 31.56 13.43
CA TRP A 819 -13.78 31.74 12.96
C TRP A 819 -13.26 33.18 13.15
N LYS A 820 -12.08 33.31 13.75
CA LYS A 820 -11.47 34.60 14.17
C LYS A 820 -10.31 35.09 13.28
N GLY A 821 -10.03 34.45 12.15
CA GLY A 821 -8.93 34.79 11.24
C GLY A 821 -7.65 33.98 11.46
#